data_AF-A0AA92T609-F1
#
_entry.id   AF-A0AA92T609-F1
#
_cell.length_a   1.000
_cell.length_b   1.000
_cell.length_c   1.000
_cell.angle_alpha   90.00
_cell.angle_beta   90.00
_cell.angle_gamma   90.00
#
_symmetry.space_group_name_H-M   'P 1'
#
loop_
_entity.id
_entity.type
_entity.pdbx_description
1 polymer ?
#
loop_
_entity_poly.entity_id
_entity_poly.type
_entity_poly.pdbx_seq_one_letter_code
_entity_poly.pdbx_strand_id
1 'polypeptide(L)'
;MELLRLEHQDFVMIIECTKFDAIWRKAKGNVGEEHLTSTYSWSEGVVSVDRFLEDGKSSESILKDMPAPAVFFDNTDYPTWIDFKESSHVKGARFCSVSQSDNERFAFRRGLLAGFLNYGNEIGRSEINFEYDTDKGKRRFSFSFEVLSTKLDYHSHWKKIVEDIEQEYRMLSLDFLKRTFHSFSPDANGETPEIIWWSIFAAEQKKFLNACKNIIERPRHRLHGREAFLRADKLRRIPMSLENEIAEHRREPARLYRVEEQVQSNDTQENRFLKYALAQITDRYAVLKERILKVEGVSDTTRKELDDTFLALYRLRRNPFFRTIGRFKGLNQESLVLQKASGYSLVYRTWNLLRKAYSLNEGMYRLQSKDIATLYEIWCFIEVSHIVKQQLHLDDNDVEHRNRMEMNGLFTWELGKGENSRILFRKDGVELAELVYNPKNTERVNDNIGMTHLIVPTVPQKPDIVLQLTKNDLQKDMKMTYLFDAKYRIASKLGNGVDVPPDDAINQMHRYRDAIYYRDYVEAPLKKEVIGGYILFPGDGEPADVEVSKFYQTIKEVNIGAFPLRPNDNENRKLLEGFIRELIETKAKDTVQHVIPQKGTVMEVDNRVLVGVVRPSHRRGYEKSFLNQSATLYYTGAKFPSTIALQDLHYFVPYIKGKGIRDVYEIVRMRTITGKEAKQDEGADATDELRLAFELRFSRQLYKEYRMIDVLQMKDLTFLDTTFSDIDGYVSSRI
;
A
#
# COMPACT_ATOMS: atom_id res chain seq x y z
N MET A 1 -36.11 -23.02 -2.34
CA MET A 1 -36.32 -23.63 -1.01
C MET A 1 -36.50 -22.47 -0.06
N GLU A 2 -37.61 -22.48 0.67
CA GLU A 2 -37.89 -21.50 1.72
C GLU A 2 -36.82 -21.62 2.79
N LEU A 3 -36.12 -20.52 3.06
CA LEU A 3 -35.05 -20.46 4.05
C LEU A 3 -35.49 -19.73 5.30
N LEU A 4 -36.20 -18.62 5.12
CA LEU A 4 -36.63 -17.76 6.21
C LEU A 4 -38.02 -17.25 5.92
N ARG A 5 -38.89 -17.40 6.91
CA ARG A 5 -40.25 -16.87 6.89
C ARG A 5 -40.44 -15.95 8.08
N LEU A 6 -40.91 -14.75 7.81
CA LEU A 6 -41.27 -13.78 8.82
C LEU A 6 -42.77 -13.52 8.72
N GLU A 7 -43.48 -13.86 9.78
CA GLU A 7 -44.91 -13.62 9.92
C GLU A 7 -45.09 -12.27 10.62
N HIS A 8 -45.69 -11.30 9.92
CA HIS A 8 -46.02 -9.98 10.46
C HIS A 8 -47.54 -9.82 10.54
N GLN A 9 -48.03 -8.89 11.37
CA GLN A 9 -49.46 -8.62 11.47
C GLN A 9 -50.11 -8.26 10.11
N ASP A 10 -49.36 -7.54 9.27
CA ASP A 10 -49.85 -7.00 7.99
C ASP A 10 -49.45 -7.83 6.75
N PHE A 11 -48.40 -8.66 6.83
CA PHE A 11 -47.79 -9.36 5.69
C PHE A 11 -47.04 -10.62 6.11
N VAL A 12 -46.66 -11.43 5.13
CA VAL A 12 -45.70 -12.54 5.28
C VAL A 12 -44.51 -12.26 4.38
N MET A 13 -43.31 -12.24 4.96
CA MET A 13 -42.07 -12.10 4.19
C MET A 13 -41.39 -13.47 4.09
N ILE A 14 -41.11 -13.89 2.87
CA ILE A 14 -40.46 -15.17 2.55
C ILE A 14 -39.14 -14.86 1.84
N ILE A 15 -38.11 -15.60 2.22
CA ILE A 15 -36.79 -15.55 1.58
C ILE A 15 -36.40 -16.97 1.21
N GLU A 16 -35.97 -17.15 -0.04
CA GLU A 16 -35.55 -18.43 -0.55
C GLU A 16 -34.10 -18.37 -1.03
N CYS A 17 -33.47 -19.53 -1.07
CA CYS A 17 -32.26 -19.76 -1.87
C CYS A 17 -32.24 -21.22 -2.32
N THR A 18 -31.96 -21.47 -3.59
CA THR A 18 -31.92 -22.83 -4.15
C THR A 18 -30.60 -23.55 -3.90
N LYS A 19 -29.53 -22.81 -3.57
CA LYS A 19 -28.17 -23.34 -3.41
C LYS A 19 -27.66 -23.29 -1.97
N PHE A 20 -28.53 -23.00 -1.01
CA PHE A 20 -28.14 -22.73 0.36
C PHE A 20 -27.32 -23.87 0.98
N ASP A 21 -27.72 -25.12 0.82
CA ASP A 21 -27.01 -26.25 1.44
C ASP A 21 -25.56 -26.39 0.93
N ALA A 22 -25.35 -26.13 -0.37
CA ALA A 22 -24.01 -26.15 -0.95
C ALA A 22 -23.16 -24.98 -0.41
N ILE A 23 -23.77 -23.81 -0.23
CA ILE A 23 -23.14 -22.62 0.34
C ILE A 23 -22.82 -22.84 1.81
N TRP A 24 -23.77 -23.35 2.60
CA TRP A 24 -23.62 -23.66 4.01
C TRP A 24 -22.53 -24.70 4.25
N ARG A 25 -22.54 -25.82 3.50
CA ARG A 25 -21.47 -26.83 3.56
C ARG A 25 -20.11 -26.26 3.22
N LYS A 26 -20.03 -25.39 2.21
CA LYS A 26 -18.78 -24.71 1.84
C LYS A 26 -18.31 -23.77 2.94
N ALA A 27 -19.20 -22.93 3.48
CA ALA A 27 -18.89 -22.00 4.56
C ALA A 27 -18.43 -22.76 5.81
N LYS A 28 -19.16 -23.81 6.21
CA LYS A 28 -18.81 -24.66 7.35
C LYS A 28 -17.45 -25.31 7.19
N GLY A 29 -17.11 -25.80 5.99
CA GLY A 29 -15.81 -26.42 5.71
C GLY A 29 -14.62 -25.44 5.65
N ASN A 30 -14.88 -24.17 5.40
CA ASN A 30 -13.85 -23.13 5.26
C ASN A 30 -13.67 -22.27 6.52
N VAL A 31 -14.75 -22.05 7.27
CA VAL A 31 -14.83 -21.04 8.33
C VAL A 31 -15.14 -21.65 9.70
N GLY A 32 -15.67 -22.88 9.76
CA GLY A 32 -16.19 -23.47 10.99
C GLY A 32 -17.66 -23.08 11.23
N GLU A 33 -18.44 -23.97 11.85
CA GLU A 33 -19.89 -23.76 12.03
C GLU A 33 -20.21 -22.74 13.12
N GLU A 34 -19.41 -22.71 14.17
CA GLU A 34 -19.45 -21.81 15.30
C GLU A 34 -19.31 -20.33 14.91
N HIS A 35 -18.69 -20.07 13.76
CA HIS A 35 -18.47 -18.74 13.20
C HIS A 35 -19.60 -18.30 12.25
N LEU A 36 -20.58 -19.18 11.93
CA LEU A 36 -21.68 -18.89 11.00
C LEU A 36 -22.95 -18.44 11.71
N THR A 37 -22.81 -17.43 12.57
CA THR A 37 -23.93 -16.84 13.31
C THR A 37 -24.19 -15.40 12.88
N SER A 38 -25.46 -15.00 12.90
CA SER A 38 -25.97 -13.66 12.62
C SER A 38 -26.92 -13.24 13.74
N THR A 39 -26.86 -11.97 14.13
CA THR A 39 -27.87 -11.39 15.03
C THR A 39 -28.99 -10.77 14.21
N TYR A 40 -30.22 -11.25 14.40
CA TYR A 40 -31.39 -10.78 13.67
C TYR A 40 -32.18 -9.78 14.51
N SER A 41 -32.60 -8.67 13.91
CA SER A 41 -33.43 -7.66 14.55
C SER A 41 -34.51 -7.16 13.61
N TRP A 42 -35.61 -6.65 14.15
CA TRP A 42 -36.74 -6.18 13.35
C TRP A 42 -37.60 -5.15 14.05
N SER A 43 -38.34 -4.41 13.24
CA SER A 43 -39.34 -3.42 13.66
C SER A 43 -40.56 -4.08 14.34
N GLU A 44 -41.39 -3.28 15.02
CA GLU A 44 -42.59 -3.80 15.70
C GLU A 44 -43.59 -4.47 14.74
N GLY A 45 -44.44 -5.35 15.29
CA GLY A 45 -45.54 -6.00 14.54
C GLY A 45 -45.22 -7.40 14.01
N VAL A 46 -43.99 -7.89 14.22
CA VAL A 46 -43.61 -9.28 13.89
C VAL A 46 -44.19 -10.26 14.91
N VAL A 47 -44.78 -11.34 14.40
CA VAL A 47 -45.41 -12.43 15.15
C VAL A 47 -44.41 -13.57 15.36
N SER A 48 -43.73 -14.02 14.29
CA SER A 48 -42.66 -15.01 14.35
C SER A 48 -41.65 -14.81 13.23
N VAL A 49 -40.45 -15.36 13.43
CA VAL A 49 -39.42 -15.48 12.40
C VAL A 49 -38.90 -16.90 12.48
N ASP A 50 -39.04 -17.66 11.41
CA ASP A 50 -38.75 -19.08 11.38
C ASP A 50 -37.77 -19.39 10.24
N ARG A 51 -36.66 -20.06 10.58
CA ARG A 51 -35.66 -20.55 9.63
C ARG A 51 -35.96 -22.01 9.31
N PHE A 52 -36.05 -22.35 8.03
CA PHE A 52 -36.31 -23.72 7.59
C PHE A 52 -35.00 -24.51 7.42
N LEU A 53 -35.03 -25.77 7.86
CA LEU A 53 -33.92 -26.73 7.74
C LEU A 53 -33.97 -27.48 6.40
N GLU A 54 -32.90 -28.23 6.08
CA GLU A 54 -32.68 -28.93 4.79
C GLU A 54 -33.86 -29.79 4.32
N ASP A 55 -34.68 -30.32 5.25
CA ASP A 55 -35.84 -31.15 4.91
C ASP A 55 -37.05 -30.37 4.38
N GLY A 56 -36.99 -29.03 4.42
CA GLY A 56 -38.04 -28.11 4.02
C GLY A 56 -39.33 -28.22 4.83
N LYS A 57 -39.30 -28.95 5.96
CA LYS A 57 -40.47 -29.24 6.80
C LYS A 57 -40.24 -28.83 8.25
N SER A 58 -39.02 -28.98 8.73
CA SER A 58 -38.58 -28.59 10.05
C SER A 58 -38.15 -27.13 10.02
N SER A 59 -38.52 -26.37 11.06
CA SER A 59 -38.10 -24.98 11.22
C SER A 59 -37.66 -24.69 12.65
N GLU A 60 -36.77 -23.71 12.77
CA GLU A 60 -36.23 -23.20 14.02
C GLU A 60 -36.66 -21.74 14.17
N SER A 61 -37.24 -21.40 15.32
CA SER A 61 -37.66 -20.02 15.57
C SER A 61 -36.45 -19.16 15.95
N ILE A 62 -36.29 -18.03 15.24
CA ILE A 62 -35.27 -17.03 15.50
C ILE A 62 -35.81 -16.05 16.54
N LEU A 63 -35.04 -15.83 17.60
CA LEU A 63 -35.35 -14.83 18.62
C LEU A 63 -34.74 -13.47 18.27
N LYS A 64 -35.50 -12.40 18.55
CA LYS A 64 -35.07 -11.03 18.28
C LYS A 64 -33.84 -10.68 19.12
N ASP A 65 -32.86 -10.02 18.48
CA ASP A 65 -31.62 -9.53 19.09
C ASP A 65 -30.77 -10.63 19.75
N MET A 66 -30.99 -11.90 19.37
CA MET A 66 -30.21 -13.05 19.81
C MET A 66 -29.44 -13.66 18.63
N PRO A 67 -28.24 -14.22 18.87
CA PRO A 67 -27.50 -14.93 17.84
C PRO A 67 -28.26 -16.17 17.35
N ALA A 68 -28.35 -16.34 16.03
CA ALA A 68 -28.89 -17.53 15.39
C ALA A 68 -28.06 -17.88 14.14
N PRO A 69 -28.19 -19.09 13.58
CA PRO A 69 -27.47 -19.47 12.37
C PRO A 69 -27.69 -18.48 11.21
N ALA A 70 -26.61 -18.16 10.49
CA ALA A 70 -26.66 -17.20 9.39
C ALA A 70 -27.43 -17.74 8.18
N VAL A 71 -28.24 -16.87 7.57
CA VAL A 71 -29.02 -17.17 6.35
C VAL A 71 -28.41 -16.49 5.13
N PHE A 72 -27.79 -15.31 5.32
CA PHE A 72 -27.30 -14.48 4.23
C PHE A 72 -25.79 -14.59 4.06
N PHE A 73 -25.38 -14.83 2.82
CA PHE A 73 -24.00 -15.02 2.41
C PHE A 73 -23.68 -14.16 1.19
N ASP A 74 -22.41 -13.83 1.05
CA ASP A 74 -21.85 -13.12 -0.08
C ASP A 74 -22.06 -13.90 -1.40
N ASN A 75 -22.17 -13.18 -2.51
CA ASN A 75 -22.30 -13.70 -3.88
C ASN A 75 -23.46 -14.70 -4.08
N THR A 76 -24.53 -14.55 -3.30
CA THR A 76 -25.69 -15.45 -3.31
C THR A 76 -26.97 -14.68 -3.64
N ASP A 77 -27.80 -15.27 -4.50
CA ASP A 77 -29.12 -14.72 -4.83
C ASP A 77 -30.15 -15.17 -3.80
N TYR A 78 -30.86 -14.19 -3.24
CA TYR A 78 -31.97 -14.35 -2.30
C TYR A 78 -33.25 -13.76 -2.88
N PRO A 79 -33.98 -14.52 -3.71
CA PRO A 79 -35.37 -14.23 -4.01
C PRO A 79 -36.15 -13.91 -2.71
N THR A 80 -36.87 -12.80 -2.73
CA THR A 80 -37.58 -12.26 -1.57
C THR A 80 -38.99 -11.86 -1.98
N TRP A 81 -39.97 -12.29 -1.20
CA TRP A 81 -41.39 -12.03 -1.40
C TRP A 81 -41.98 -11.44 -0.13
N ILE A 82 -42.77 -10.40 -0.28
CA ILE A 82 -43.53 -9.77 0.81
C ILE A 82 -44.99 -9.79 0.37
N ASP A 83 -45.73 -10.76 0.89
CA ASP A 83 -47.15 -10.98 0.59
C ASP A 83 -48.02 -10.28 1.63
N PHE A 84 -48.71 -9.21 1.23
CA PHE A 84 -49.54 -8.43 2.12
C PHE A 84 -50.91 -9.08 2.30
N LYS A 85 -51.29 -9.30 3.56
CA LYS A 85 -52.57 -9.94 3.91
C LYS A 85 -53.73 -9.08 3.41
N GLU A 86 -54.79 -9.70 2.89
CA GLU A 86 -55.96 -8.95 2.39
C GLU A 86 -56.56 -8.00 3.45
N SER A 87 -56.50 -8.40 4.72
CA SER A 87 -56.98 -7.62 5.87
C SER A 87 -56.18 -6.34 6.15
N SER A 88 -54.97 -6.18 5.60
CA SER A 88 -54.14 -5.00 5.80
C SER A 88 -54.41 -3.89 4.78
N HIS A 89 -55.25 -4.16 3.75
CA HIS A 89 -55.71 -3.20 2.74
C HIS A 89 -54.58 -2.36 2.12
N VAL A 90 -53.45 -2.99 1.81
CA VAL A 90 -52.27 -2.30 1.28
C VAL A 90 -52.48 -1.91 -0.18
N LYS A 91 -52.37 -0.61 -0.47
CA LYS A 91 -52.59 -0.04 -1.82
C LYS A 91 -51.30 0.14 -2.62
N GLY A 92 -50.17 0.22 -1.94
CA GLY A 92 -48.86 0.41 -2.53
C GLY A 92 -47.77 -0.01 -1.57
N ALA A 93 -46.69 -0.57 -2.10
CA ALA A 93 -45.47 -0.85 -1.35
C ALA A 93 -44.25 -0.57 -2.21
N ARG A 94 -43.15 -0.17 -1.59
CA ARG A 94 -41.86 0.09 -2.25
C ARG A 94 -40.71 -0.39 -1.39
N PHE A 95 -39.72 -0.98 -2.04
CA PHE A 95 -38.44 -1.25 -1.42
C PHE A 95 -37.68 0.06 -1.20
N CYS A 96 -36.95 0.15 -0.09
CA CYS A 96 -36.29 1.36 0.37
C CYS A 96 -34.79 1.10 0.65
N SER A 97 -34.08 0.55 -0.34
CA SER A 97 -32.61 0.58 -0.37
C SER A 97 -32.13 1.99 -0.73
N VAL A 98 -30.91 2.31 -0.32
CA VAL A 98 -30.26 3.55 -0.78
C VAL A 98 -29.67 3.39 -2.18
N SER A 99 -29.43 2.14 -2.62
CA SER A 99 -29.06 1.87 -4.00
C SER A 99 -30.32 1.87 -4.87
N GLN A 100 -30.35 2.77 -5.86
CA GLN A 100 -31.42 2.83 -6.84
C GLN A 100 -31.54 1.52 -7.63
N SER A 101 -30.41 0.84 -7.90
CA SER A 101 -30.42 -0.45 -8.61
C SER A 101 -31.10 -1.57 -7.82
N ASP A 102 -31.03 -1.54 -6.49
CA ASP A 102 -31.70 -2.54 -5.65
C ASP A 102 -33.20 -2.29 -5.63
N ASN A 103 -33.61 -1.02 -5.56
CA ASN A 103 -35.03 -0.65 -5.60
C ASN A 103 -35.69 -1.09 -6.92
N GLU A 104 -34.98 -0.96 -8.04
CA GLU A 104 -35.45 -1.37 -9.37
C GLU A 104 -35.62 -2.89 -9.53
N ARG A 105 -34.98 -3.69 -8.67
CA ARG A 105 -35.15 -5.16 -8.66
C ARG A 105 -36.42 -5.63 -7.95
N PHE A 106 -37.10 -4.73 -7.23
CA PHE A 106 -38.34 -5.03 -6.53
C PHE A 106 -39.54 -4.42 -7.24
N ALA A 107 -40.60 -5.21 -7.41
CA ALA A 107 -41.84 -4.78 -8.02
C ALA A 107 -43.04 -5.13 -7.14
N PHE A 108 -43.91 -4.14 -6.94
CA PHE A 108 -45.19 -4.34 -6.26
C PHE A 108 -46.32 -4.59 -7.27
N ARG A 109 -47.02 -5.71 -7.14
CA ARG A 109 -48.20 -6.05 -7.94
C ARG A 109 -49.19 -6.88 -7.13
N ARG A 110 -50.48 -6.48 -7.15
CA ARG A 110 -51.60 -7.24 -6.56
C ARG A 110 -51.37 -7.69 -5.11
N GLY A 111 -50.86 -6.80 -4.26
CA GLY A 111 -50.60 -7.12 -2.85
C GLY A 111 -49.31 -7.88 -2.60
N LEU A 112 -48.47 -8.10 -3.62
CA LEU A 112 -47.16 -8.75 -3.48
C LEU A 112 -46.04 -7.79 -3.87
N LEU A 113 -45.07 -7.58 -2.99
CA LEU A 113 -43.79 -6.93 -3.30
C LEU A 113 -42.72 -8.02 -3.44
N ALA A 114 -42.19 -8.22 -4.65
CA ALA A 114 -41.23 -9.29 -4.92
C ALA A 114 -39.99 -8.78 -5.66
N GLY A 115 -38.84 -9.39 -5.37
CA GLY A 115 -37.55 -9.08 -5.98
C GLY A 115 -36.48 -10.09 -5.58
N PHE A 116 -35.22 -9.76 -5.80
CA PHE A 116 -34.08 -10.57 -5.34
C PHE A 116 -32.99 -9.68 -4.77
N LEU A 117 -32.35 -10.17 -3.72
CA LEU A 117 -31.21 -9.54 -3.06
C LEU A 117 -29.95 -10.31 -3.45
N ASN A 118 -28.89 -9.59 -3.82
CA ASN A 118 -27.57 -10.16 -4.01
C ASN A 118 -26.56 -9.14 -3.49
N TYR A 119 -25.79 -9.55 -2.48
CA TYR A 119 -24.84 -8.69 -1.81
C TYR A 119 -23.47 -8.67 -2.49
N GLY A 120 -23.21 -9.50 -3.50
CA GLY A 120 -21.89 -9.57 -4.14
C GLY A 120 -20.79 -9.82 -3.10
N ASN A 121 -19.81 -8.94 -3.01
CA ASN A 121 -18.77 -9.01 -1.97
C ASN A 121 -19.05 -8.10 -0.76
N GLU A 122 -20.27 -7.61 -0.62
CA GLU A 122 -20.69 -6.76 0.48
C GLU A 122 -21.07 -7.64 1.68
N ILE A 123 -20.21 -7.64 2.71
CA ILE A 123 -20.44 -8.40 3.94
C ILE A 123 -20.69 -7.49 5.13
N GLY A 124 -21.28 -8.06 6.18
CA GLY A 124 -21.60 -7.41 7.43
C GLY A 124 -23.06 -7.04 7.59
N ARG A 125 -23.34 -6.11 8.50
CA ARG A 125 -24.73 -5.79 8.87
C ARG A 125 -25.49 -5.17 7.68
N SER A 126 -26.64 -5.76 7.37
CA SER A 126 -27.52 -5.37 6.27
C SER A 126 -28.98 -5.33 6.75
N GLU A 127 -29.82 -4.66 5.97
CA GLU A 127 -31.23 -4.48 6.29
C GLU A 127 -32.13 -4.59 5.06
N ILE A 128 -33.23 -5.30 5.21
CA ILE A 128 -34.37 -5.27 4.29
C ILE A 128 -35.31 -4.17 4.78
N ASN A 129 -35.38 -3.09 4.02
CA ASN A 129 -36.19 -1.92 4.31
C ASN A 129 -37.27 -1.74 3.25
N PHE A 130 -38.53 -1.59 3.65
CA PHE A 130 -39.61 -1.23 2.73
C PHE A 130 -40.68 -0.38 3.42
N GLU A 131 -41.39 0.39 2.59
CA GLU A 131 -42.51 1.22 3.02
C GLU A 131 -43.78 0.76 2.32
N TYR A 132 -44.92 0.83 3.01
CA TYR A 132 -46.21 0.43 2.47
C TYR A 132 -47.34 1.34 2.96
N ASP A 133 -48.32 1.53 2.10
CA ASP A 133 -49.47 2.42 2.30
C ASP A 133 -50.67 1.61 2.79
N THR A 134 -51.09 1.84 4.04
CA THR A 134 -52.32 1.29 4.63
C THR A 134 -53.40 2.37 4.74
N ASP A 135 -54.65 1.97 5.01
CA ASP A 135 -55.73 2.94 5.30
C ASP A 135 -55.45 3.80 6.55
N LYS A 136 -54.59 3.33 7.45
CA LYS A 136 -54.15 4.05 8.66
C LYS A 136 -52.95 4.97 8.42
N GLY A 137 -52.45 5.04 7.18
CA GLY A 137 -51.29 5.83 6.77
C GLY A 137 -50.09 5.01 6.33
N LYS A 138 -48.99 5.70 6.07
CA LYS A 138 -47.71 5.11 5.67
C LYS A 138 -47.06 4.38 6.83
N ARG A 139 -46.66 3.14 6.58
CA ARG A 139 -45.87 2.32 7.49
C ARG A 139 -44.50 2.02 6.89
N ARG A 140 -43.53 1.78 7.76
CA ARG A 140 -42.17 1.39 7.41
C ARG A 140 -41.80 0.16 8.20
N PHE A 141 -41.17 -0.79 7.52
CA PHE A 141 -40.63 -1.99 8.13
C PHE A 141 -39.13 -2.10 7.84
N SER A 142 -38.38 -2.54 8.86
CA SER A 142 -36.97 -2.90 8.75
C SER A 142 -36.73 -4.24 9.41
N PHE A 143 -35.97 -5.10 8.72
CA PHE A 143 -35.44 -6.36 9.19
C PHE A 143 -33.93 -6.38 8.97
N SER A 144 -33.16 -6.43 10.06
CA SER A 144 -31.70 -6.37 10.09
C SER A 144 -31.10 -7.76 10.34
N PHE A 145 -29.96 -8.04 9.71
CA PHE A 145 -29.20 -9.30 9.81
C PHE A 145 -27.74 -9.04 9.40
N GLU A 146 -26.91 -10.08 9.45
CA GLU A 146 -25.53 -10.04 8.95
C GLU A 146 -25.38 -10.91 7.70
N VAL A 147 -24.67 -10.37 6.70
CA VAL A 147 -24.25 -11.09 5.50
C VAL A 147 -22.83 -11.60 5.74
N LEU A 148 -22.64 -12.92 5.76
CA LEU A 148 -21.35 -13.53 6.04
C LEU A 148 -20.60 -13.93 4.76
N SER A 149 -19.28 -14.13 4.88
CA SER A 149 -18.47 -14.69 3.78
C SER A 149 -18.38 -16.21 3.88
N THR A 150 -18.40 -16.86 2.73
CA THR A 150 -18.09 -18.30 2.62
C THR A 150 -16.58 -18.62 2.65
N LYS A 151 -15.71 -17.60 2.65
CA LYS A 151 -14.25 -17.75 2.44
C LYS A 151 -13.39 -17.33 3.63
N LEU A 152 -13.86 -16.37 4.44
CA LEU A 152 -13.16 -15.89 5.63
C LEU A 152 -14.13 -15.77 6.79
N ASP A 153 -13.63 -16.03 7.99
CA ASP A 153 -14.36 -15.70 9.21
C ASP A 153 -14.60 -14.19 9.32
N TYR A 154 -15.86 -13.82 9.26
CA TYR A 154 -16.30 -12.43 9.40
C TYR A 154 -16.04 -11.89 10.82
N HIS A 155 -16.18 -12.72 11.86
CA HIS A 155 -16.10 -12.25 13.24
C HIS A 155 -14.66 -12.06 13.71
N SER A 156 -13.72 -12.88 13.22
CA SER A 156 -12.29 -12.77 13.58
C SER A 156 -11.41 -12.16 12.48
N HIS A 157 -11.45 -12.69 11.25
CA HIS A 157 -10.51 -12.30 10.20
C HIS A 157 -10.79 -10.91 9.65
N TRP A 158 -12.06 -10.56 9.43
CA TRP A 158 -12.41 -9.23 8.93
C TRP A 158 -12.04 -8.12 9.92
N LYS A 159 -12.32 -8.33 11.22
CA LYS A 159 -11.92 -7.39 12.27
C LYS A 159 -10.41 -7.14 12.25
N LYS A 160 -9.62 -8.21 12.12
CA LYS A 160 -8.16 -8.11 12.01
C LYS A 160 -7.70 -7.36 10.76
N ILE A 161 -8.30 -7.64 9.59
CA ILE A 161 -8.01 -6.90 8.34
C ILE A 161 -8.22 -5.39 8.53
N VAL A 162 -9.35 -5.02 9.13
CA VAL A 162 -9.67 -3.61 9.40
C VAL A 162 -8.67 -3.02 10.38
N GLU A 163 -8.37 -3.70 11.48
CA GLU A 163 -7.40 -3.25 12.49
C GLU A 163 -5.99 -3.05 11.89
N ASP A 164 -5.53 -3.94 11.02
CA ASP A 164 -4.20 -3.83 10.39
C ASP A 164 -4.15 -2.66 9.40
N ILE A 165 -5.23 -2.45 8.62
CA ILE A 165 -5.35 -1.28 7.74
C ILE A 165 -5.41 0.02 8.56
N GLU A 166 -6.08 0.03 9.70
CA GLU A 166 -6.16 1.18 10.62
C GLU A 166 -4.79 1.54 11.21
N GLN A 167 -4.00 0.54 11.57
CA GLN A 167 -2.66 0.74 12.14
C GLN A 167 -1.71 1.39 11.12
N GLU A 168 -1.69 0.88 9.89
CA GLU A 168 -0.84 1.38 8.82
C GLU A 168 -1.35 2.72 8.26
N TYR A 169 -2.66 2.82 8.06
CA TYR A 169 -3.33 3.96 7.45
C TYR A 169 -4.47 4.48 8.33
N ARG A 170 -4.11 5.14 9.43
CA ARG A 170 -4.99 5.78 10.45
C ARG A 170 -6.15 6.68 9.94
N MET A 171 -6.27 6.94 8.64
CA MET A 171 -7.37 7.72 8.03
C MET A 171 -8.12 6.99 6.89
N LEU A 172 -7.68 5.80 6.46
CA LEU A 172 -8.33 5.01 5.39
C LEU A 172 -9.64 4.37 5.90
N SER A 173 -9.53 3.53 6.93
CA SER A 173 -10.24 3.66 8.20
C SER A 173 -11.55 4.46 8.22
N LEU A 174 -11.50 5.77 8.48
CA LEU A 174 -12.65 6.65 8.66
C LEU A 174 -13.50 6.80 7.39
N ASP A 175 -12.99 6.47 6.21
CA ASP A 175 -13.76 6.36 4.96
C ASP A 175 -14.18 4.92 4.62
N PHE A 176 -13.54 3.90 5.23
CA PHE A 176 -13.95 2.50 5.19
C PHE A 176 -15.09 2.19 6.16
N LEU A 177 -14.98 2.66 7.40
CA LEU A 177 -16.00 2.62 8.45
C LEU A 177 -17.25 3.43 8.11
N LYS A 178 -17.17 4.40 7.19
CA LYS A 178 -18.34 5.12 6.63
C LYS A 178 -19.34 4.22 5.90
N ARG A 179 -18.96 2.98 5.61
CA ARG A 179 -19.67 2.08 4.70
C ARG A 179 -19.67 0.63 5.17
N THR A 180 -19.42 0.33 6.43
CA THR A 180 -19.56 -1.06 6.92
C THR A 180 -19.76 -0.99 8.41
N PHE A 181 -20.98 -1.30 8.87
CA PHE A 181 -21.22 -1.35 10.30
C PHE A 181 -20.67 -2.67 10.84
N HIS A 182 -19.66 -2.56 11.71
CA HIS A 182 -19.50 -3.49 12.81
C HIS A 182 -20.22 -2.91 14.04
N SER A 183 -20.75 -3.80 14.85
CA SER A 183 -21.54 -3.54 16.04
C SER A 183 -20.73 -2.77 17.11
N PHE A 184 -20.80 -1.43 17.07
CA PHE A 184 -20.97 -0.69 18.32
C PHE A 184 -22.46 -0.81 18.67
N SER A 185 -22.84 -1.93 19.28
CA SER A 185 -24.09 -1.97 20.01
C SER A 185 -23.99 -0.90 21.10
N PRO A 186 -24.89 0.10 21.14
CA PRO A 186 -25.00 0.90 22.33
C PRO A 186 -25.48 -0.06 23.40
N ASP A 187 -24.59 -0.45 24.30
CA ASP A 187 -25.04 -0.85 25.63
C ASP A 187 -26.01 0.23 26.09
N ALA A 188 -27.08 -0.17 26.77
CA ALA A 188 -28.12 0.75 27.22
C ALA A 188 -27.59 1.91 28.11
N ASN A 189 -26.30 1.91 28.47
CA ASN A 189 -25.56 2.99 29.14
C ASN A 189 -24.15 3.31 28.56
N GLY A 190 -23.82 2.96 27.31
CA GLY A 190 -22.42 2.72 26.90
C GLY A 190 -21.59 3.85 26.30
N GLU A 191 -21.71 4.11 25.00
CA GLU A 191 -20.82 5.05 24.30
C GLU A 191 -21.59 6.02 23.41
N THR A 192 -21.54 7.29 23.79
CA THR A 192 -22.15 8.40 23.06
C THR A 192 -21.12 8.98 22.07
N PRO A 193 -21.52 9.62 20.94
CA PRO A 193 -20.62 10.32 19.99
C PRO A 193 -19.53 11.17 20.67
N GLU A 194 -19.87 11.65 21.85
CA GLU A 194 -19.07 12.43 22.76
C GLU A 194 -17.83 11.69 23.31
N ILE A 195 -17.92 10.38 23.57
CA ILE A 195 -16.81 9.54 24.07
C ILE A 195 -15.78 9.26 22.97
N ILE A 196 -16.24 8.99 21.74
CA ILE A 196 -15.36 8.81 20.57
C ILE A 196 -14.64 10.11 20.22
N TRP A 197 -15.36 11.24 20.25
CA TRP A 197 -14.72 12.55 20.07
C TRP A 197 -13.65 12.78 21.15
N TRP A 198 -13.95 12.43 22.40
CA TRP A 198 -13.02 12.56 23.53
C TRP A 198 -11.79 11.68 23.37
N SER A 199 -11.93 10.40 23.01
CA SER A 199 -10.79 9.49 22.83
C SER A 199 -9.83 9.96 21.73
N ILE A 200 -10.40 10.39 20.59
CA ILE A 200 -9.64 10.97 19.47
C ILE A 200 -8.91 12.24 19.91
N PHE A 201 -9.59 13.14 20.62
CA PHE A 201 -8.96 14.37 21.07
C PHE A 201 -7.92 14.12 22.17
N ALA A 202 -8.15 13.17 23.08
CA ALA A 202 -7.23 12.84 24.17
C ALA A 202 -5.86 12.37 23.65
N ALA A 203 -5.83 11.63 22.54
CA ALA A 203 -4.60 11.23 21.87
C ALA A 203 -3.83 12.42 21.25
N GLU A 204 -4.55 13.43 20.78
CA GLU A 204 -3.99 14.57 20.04
C GLU A 204 -3.86 15.87 20.87
N GLN A 205 -4.41 15.91 22.08
CA GLN A 205 -4.56 17.13 22.89
C GLN A 205 -3.24 17.84 23.16
N LYS A 206 -2.18 17.10 23.53
CA LYS A 206 -0.86 17.69 23.86
C LYS A 206 -0.23 18.33 22.63
N LYS A 207 -0.29 17.64 21.49
CA LYS A 207 0.21 18.11 20.19
C LYS A 207 -0.56 19.36 19.76
N PHE A 208 -1.89 19.32 19.85
CA PHE A 208 -2.77 20.43 19.48
C PHE A 208 -2.50 21.69 20.32
N LEU A 209 -2.42 21.54 21.64
CA LEU A 209 -2.14 22.65 22.56
C LEU A 209 -0.76 23.28 22.30
N ASN A 210 0.27 22.44 22.08
CA ASN A 210 1.61 22.92 21.77
C ASN A 210 1.66 23.63 20.41
N ALA A 211 0.98 23.10 19.39
CA ALA A 211 0.88 23.77 18.09
C ALA A 211 0.20 25.14 18.20
N CYS A 212 -0.89 25.25 18.98
CA CYS A 212 -1.54 26.53 19.22
C CYS A 212 -0.62 27.52 19.93
N LYS A 213 0.14 27.09 20.96
CA LYS A 213 1.12 27.94 21.65
C LYS A 213 2.22 28.43 20.72
N ASN A 214 2.82 27.53 19.95
CA ASN A 214 3.89 27.86 19.01
C ASN A 214 3.43 28.90 17.97
N ILE A 215 2.20 28.77 17.47
CA ILE A 215 1.64 29.76 16.54
C ILE A 215 1.42 31.12 17.23
N ILE A 216 0.92 31.14 18.47
CA ILE A 216 0.69 32.39 19.19
C ILE A 216 2.02 33.11 19.50
N GLU A 217 3.08 32.36 19.80
CA GLU A 217 4.41 32.90 20.06
C GLU A 217 5.11 33.42 18.80
N ARG A 218 4.86 32.77 17.65
CA ARG A 218 5.44 33.15 16.35
C ARG A 218 4.36 33.19 15.26
N PRO A 219 3.43 34.15 15.34
CA PRO A 219 2.30 34.18 14.44
C PRO A 219 2.72 34.64 13.05
N ARG A 220 2.03 34.14 12.03
CA ARG A 220 2.23 34.67 10.68
C ARG A 220 1.68 36.10 10.60
N HIS A 221 2.49 36.99 10.05
CA HIS A 221 2.10 38.37 9.77
C HIS A 221 1.82 38.56 8.28
N ARG A 222 0.96 39.53 7.95
CA ARG A 222 0.86 40.10 6.61
C ARG A 222 1.07 41.60 6.68
N LEU A 223 1.63 42.18 5.63
CA LEU A 223 1.62 43.64 5.48
C LEU A 223 0.20 44.07 5.12
N HIS A 224 -0.29 45.08 5.82
CA HIS A 224 -1.58 45.70 5.58
C HIS A 224 -1.39 47.20 5.45
N GLY A 225 -1.88 47.75 4.34
CA GLY A 225 -1.96 49.18 4.14
C GLY A 225 -2.87 49.83 5.15
N ARG A 226 -2.31 50.75 5.93
CA ARG A 226 -3.07 51.65 6.79
C ARG A 226 -2.98 53.05 6.21
N GLU A 227 -4.13 53.69 6.05
CA GLU A 227 -4.16 55.11 5.70
C GLU A 227 -3.66 55.95 6.86
N ALA A 228 -2.64 56.76 6.60
CA ALA A 228 -2.08 57.72 7.51
C ALA A 228 -2.08 59.10 6.86
N PHE A 229 -2.23 60.14 7.66
CA PHE A 229 -2.23 61.53 7.22
C PHE A 229 -1.01 62.20 7.83
N LEU A 230 0.01 62.43 7.00
CA LEU A 230 1.32 62.93 7.43
C LEU A 230 1.60 64.29 6.80
N ARG A 231 2.29 65.15 7.54
CA ARG A 231 2.84 66.39 6.98
C ARG A 231 3.99 66.08 6.02
N ALA A 232 4.23 66.97 5.07
CA ALA A 232 5.28 66.79 4.05
C ALA A 232 6.67 66.51 4.65
N ASP A 233 7.01 67.11 5.80
CA ASP A 233 8.30 66.93 6.50
C ASP A 233 8.46 65.55 7.17
N LYS A 234 7.36 64.81 7.35
CA LYS A 234 7.37 63.47 7.95
C LYS A 234 7.35 62.34 6.92
N LEU A 235 7.26 62.66 5.63
CA LEU A 235 7.28 61.68 4.54
C LEU A 235 8.71 61.22 4.26
N ARG A 236 9.03 59.96 4.58
CA ARG A 236 10.36 59.37 4.28
C ARG A 236 10.60 59.14 2.79
N ARG A 237 9.53 58.93 2.01
CA ARG A 237 9.54 58.77 0.56
C ARG A 237 8.23 59.36 0.02
N ILE A 238 8.32 60.21 -0.99
CA ILE A 238 7.16 60.82 -1.62
C ILE A 238 6.61 59.84 -2.67
N PRO A 239 5.36 59.36 -2.54
CA PRO A 239 4.70 58.61 -3.60
C PRO A 239 4.47 59.50 -4.82
N MET A 240 4.66 58.95 -6.02
CA MET A 240 4.51 59.68 -7.29
C MET A 240 3.11 60.32 -7.43
N SER A 241 2.09 59.72 -6.83
CA SER A 241 0.72 60.26 -6.81
C SER A 241 0.55 61.53 -5.99
N LEU A 242 1.47 61.84 -5.05
CA LEU A 242 1.41 63.00 -4.17
C LEU A 242 2.35 64.14 -4.61
N GLU A 243 3.21 63.94 -5.62
CA GLU A 243 4.20 64.95 -6.03
C GLU A 243 3.56 66.27 -6.45
N ASN A 244 2.51 66.22 -7.28
CA ASN A 244 1.80 67.41 -7.74
C ASN A 244 1.07 68.12 -6.59
N GLU A 245 0.42 67.38 -5.70
CA GLU A 245 -0.32 67.96 -4.57
C GLU A 245 0.63 68.62 -3.56
N ILE A 246 1.79 68.00 -3.30
CA ILE A 246 2.83 68.58 -2.44
C ILE A 246 3.43 69.84 -3.08
N ALA A 247 3.66 69.84 -4.41
CA ALA A 247 4.18 70.99 -5.12
C ALA A 247 3.22 72.18 -5.10
N GLU A 248 1.92 71.93 -5.28
CA GLU A 248 0.85 72.92 -5.23
C GLU A 248 0.73 73.56 -3.84
N HIS A 249 0.71 72.71 -2.79
CA HIS A 249 0.49 73.15 -1.41
C HIS A 249 1.78 73.31 -0.59
N ARG A 250 2.92 73.51 -1.25
CA ARG A 250 4.25 73.67 -0.61
C ARG A 250 4.34 74.80 0.43
N ARG A 251 3.45 75.79 0.37
CA ARG A 251 3.38 76.94 1.29
C ARG A 251 2.45 76.70 2.49
N GLU A 252 1.79 75.55 2.58
CA GLU A 252 0.85 75.18 3.64
C GLU A 252 1.51 74.16 4.60
N PRO A 253 2.35 74.59 5.57
CA PRO A 253 3.16 73.68 6.37
C PRO A 253 2.35 72.74 7.26
N ALA A 254 1.09 73.05 7.56
CA ALA A 254 0.21 72.24 8.39
C ALA A 254 -0.61 71.21 7.61
N ARG A 255 -0.56 71.21 6.26
CA ARG A 255 -1.36 70.31 5.43
C ARG A 255 -0.91 68.86 5.61
N LEU A 256 -1.88 67.96 5.71
CA LEU A 256 -1.67 66.52 5.84
C LEU A 256 -1.95 65.84 4.51
N TYR A 257 -1.02 64.99 4.08
CA TYR A 257 -1.11 64.20 2.86
C TYR A 257 -1.46 62.76 3.21
N ARG A 258 -2.41 62.19 2.47
CA ARG A 258 -2.88 60.81 2.65
C ARG A 258 -1.85 59.84 2.06
N VAL A 259 -1.23 59.04 2.91
CA VAL A 259 -0.29 57.99 2.53
C VAL A 259 -0.72 56.64 3.06
N GLU A 260 -0.31 55.58 2.37
CA GLU A 260 -0.52 54.21 2.81
C GLU A 260 0.76 53.69 3.48
N GLU A 261 0.71 53.52 4.80
CA GLU A 261 1.80 52.89 5.56
C GLU A 261 1.58 51.38 5.62
N GLN A 262 2.60 50.60 5.28
CA GLN A 262 2.56 49.14 5.42
C GLN A 262 2.84 48.75 6.87
N VAL A 263 1.80 48.37 7.61
CA VAL A 263 1.91 47.91 8.99
C VAL A 263 1.80 46.38 9.03
N GLN A 264 2.61 45.74 9.86
CA GLN A 264 2.46 44.31 10.11
C GLN A 264 1.16 44.03 10.86
N SER A 265 0.29 43.21 10.25
CA SER A 265 -0.97 42.77 10.82
C SER A 265 -0.95 41.28 11.09
N ASN A 266 -1.41 40.89 12.28
CA ASN A 266 -1.65 39.49 12.66
C ASN A 266 -2.92 38.93 12.03
N ASP A 267 -3.74 39.77 11.38
CA ASP A 267 -5.05 39.40 10.89
C ASP A 267 -4.96 38.68 9.54
N THR A 268 -4.36 37.49 9.53
CA THR A 268 -4.23 36.60 8.37
C THR A 268 -5.38 35.59 8.31
N GLN A 269 -5.61 34.98 7.14
CA GLN A 269 -6.65 33.95 7.00
C GLN A 269 -6.35 32.72 7.87
N GLU A 270 -5.07 32.35 8.01
CA GLU A 270 -4.63 31.23 8.84
C GLU A 270 -4.81 31.52 10.34
N ASN A 271 -4.53 32.75 10.79
CA ASN A 271 -4.77 33.16 12.18
C ASN A 271 -6.27 33.27 12.50
N ARG A 272 -7.07 33.73 11.53
CA ARG A 272 -8.54 33.69 11.64
C ARG A 272 -9.04 32.25 11.75
N PHE A 273 -8.50 31.32 10.96
CA PHE A 273 -8.80 29.89 11.06
C PHE A 273 -8.42 29.33 12.44
N LEU A 274 -7.20 29.59 12.94
CA LEU A 274 -6.77 29.17 14.27
C LEU A 274 -7.75 29.62 15.35
N LYS A 275 -8.14 30.91 15.34
CA LYS A 275 -9.12 31.49 16.27
C LYS A 275 -10.45 30.73 16.22
N TYR A 276 -10.92 30.43 15.02
CA TYR A 276 -12.16 29.71 14.79
C TYR A 276 -12.11 28.25 15.25
N ALA A 277 -11.09 27.50 14.83
CA ALA A 277 -10.90 26.10 15.18
C ALA A 277 -10.76 25.90 16.70
N LEU A 278 -9.96 26.75 17.35
CA LEU A 278 -9.77 26.72 18.80
C LEU A 278 -11.08 27.02 19.55
N ALA A 279 -11.86 27.99 19.08
CA ALA A 279 -13.18 28.28 19.68
C ALA A 279 -14.12 27.08 19.57
N GLN A 280 -14.25 26.47 18.38
CA GLN A 280 -15.11 25.30 18.18
C GLN A 280 -14.70 24.11 19.05
N ILE A 281 -13.41 23.77 19.08
CA ILE A 281 -12.91 22.64 19.88
C ILE A 281 -13.12 22.92 21.37
N THR A 282 -12.86 24.15 21.84
CA THR A 282 -13.06 24.52 23.25
C THR A 282 -14.53 24.46 23.66
N ASP A 283 -15.43 25.02 22.84
CA ASP A 283 -16.88 24.99 23.12
C ASP A 283 -17.41 23.56 23.17
N ARG A 284 -16.92 22.69 22.27
CA ARG A 284 -17.30 21.28 22.25
C ARG A 284 -16.73 20.51 23.43
N TYR A 285 -15.44 20.69 23.74
CA TYR A 285 -14.81 20.07 24.91
C TYR A 285 -15.55 20.42 26.21
N ALA A 286 -16.05 21.66 26.33
CA ALA A 286 -16.85 22.08 27.48
C ALA A 286 -18.12 21.22 27.64
N VAL A 287 -18.89 21.04 26.56
CA VAL A 287 -20.12 20.23 26.56
C VAL A 287 -19.82 18.77 26.91
N LEU A 288 -18.73 18.23 26.39
CA LEU A 288 -18.30 16.85 26.63
C LEU A 288 -17.90 16.62 28.08
N LYS A 289 -17.06 17.50 28.60
CA LYS A 289 -16.63 17.47 30.00
C LYS A 289 -17.84 17.46 30.94
N GLU A 290 -18.80 18.35 30.74
CA GLU A 290 -20.02 18.41 31.56
C GLU A 290 -20.87 17.13 31.50
N ARG A 291 -20.82 16.40 30.38
CA ARG A 291 -21.52 15.12 30.24
C ARG A 291 -20.76 13.97 30.89
N ILE A 292 -19.44 13.90 30.69
CA ILE A 292 -18.59 12.87 31.31
C ILE A 292 -18.64 13.01 32.83
N LEU A 293 -18.62 14.23 33.37
CA LEU A 293 -18.69 14.47 34.81
C LEU A 293 -20.04 14.10 35.45
N LYS A 294 -21.09 13.86 34.65
CA LYS A 294 -22.41 13.39 35.13
C LYS A 294 -22.51 11.87 35.21
N VAL A 295 -21.55 11.13 34.65
CA VAL A 295 -21.50 9.66 34.74
C VAL A 295 -21.04 9.26 36.13
N GLU A 296 -21.77 8.36 36.79
CA GLU A 296 -21.37 7.82 38.10
C GLU A 296 -20.10 6.96 37.97
N GLY A 297 -19.12 7.14 38.87
CA GLY A 297 -17.89 6.34 38.90
C GLY A 297 -16.65 6.96 38.21
N VAL A 298 -16.70 8.20 37.74
CA VAL A 298 -15.51 8.90 37.20
C VAL A 298 -14.48 9.16 38.32
N SER A 299 -13.23 8.72 38.11
CA SER A 299 -12.14 8.91 39.08
C SER A 299 -11.75 10.40 39.24
N ASP A 300 -11.28 10.77 40.43
CA ASP A 300 -10.79 12.13 40.71
C ASP A 300 -9.60 12.53 39.84
N THR A 301 -8.79 11.55 39.41
CA THR A 301 -7.69 11.77 38.46
C THR A 301 -8.20 12.20 37.09
N THR A 302 -9.17 11.48 36.53
CA THR A 302 -9.79 11.81 35.23
C THR A 302 -10.54 13.14 35.30
N ARG A 303 -11.23 13.42 36.41
CA ARG A 303 -11.88 14.73 36.65
C ARG A 303 -10.87 15.88 36.57
N LYS A 304 -9.73 15.75 37.24
CA LYS A 304 -8.66 16.76 37.23
C LYS A 304 -8.04 16.94 35.84
N GLU A 305 -7.79 15.85 35.11
CA GLU A 305 -7.25 15.92 33.74
C GLU A 305 -8.21 16.62 32.77
N LEU A 306 -9.52 16.36 32.90
CA LEU A 306 -10.54 17.04 32.11
C LEU A 306 -10.59 18.54 32.40
N ASP A 307 -10.49 18.92 33.69
CA ASP A 307 -10.43 20.31 34.14
C ASP A 307 -9.19 21.03 33.61
N ASP A 308 -8.00 20.44 33.77
CA ASP A 308 -6.72 21.02 33.37
C ASP A 308 -6.69 21.27 31.85
N THR A 309 -7.17 20.30 31.08
CA THR A 309 -7.23 20.39 29.62
C THR A 309 -8.23 21.47 29.16
N PHE A 310 -9.41 21.53 29.78
CA PHE A 310 -10.38 22.59 29.50
C PHE A 310 -9.81 23.97 29.82
N LEU A 311 -9.15 24.13 30.97
CA LEU A 311 -8.51 25.39 31.36
C LEU A 311 -7.41 25.80 30.39
N ALA A 312 -6.61 24.85 29.89
CA ALA A 312 -5.59 25.12 28.88
C ALA A 312 -6.19 25.64 27.56
N LEU A 313 -7.22 24.97 27.05
CA LEU A 313 -7.96 25.41 25.85
C LEU A 313 -8.59 26.78 26.03
N TYR A 314 -9.24 26.98 27.18
CA TYR A 314 -9.91 28.24 27.51
C TYR A 314 -8.94 29.42 27.63
N ARG A 315 -7.78 29.21 28.26
CA ARG A 315 -6.70 30.21 28.34
C ARG A 315 -6.17 30.59 26.97
N LEU A 316 -5.94 29.60 26.09
CA LEU A 316 -5.53 29.87 24.71
C LEU A 316 -6.60 30.66 23.95
N ARG A 317 -7.87 30.26 24.06
CA ARG A 317 -8.99 30.95 23.39
C ARG A 317 -9.11 32.42 23.80
N ARG A 318 -8.85 32.72 25.07
CA ARG A 318 -8.90 34.09 25.63
C ARG A 318 -7.59 34.87 25.50
N ASN A 319 -6.58 34.33 24.80
CA ASN A 319 -5.31 35.00 24.64
C ASN A 319 -5.46 36.38 23.95
N PRO A 320 -4.82 37.46 24.44
CA PRO A 320 -4.88 38.80 23.86
C PRO A 320 -4.54 38.87 22.37
N PHE A 321 -3.71 37.95 21.86
CA PHE A 321 -3.38 37.81 20.44
C PHE A 321 -4.64 37.84 19.55
N PHE A 322 -5.68 37.12 19.94
CA PHE A 322 -6.92 37.01 19.16
C PHE A 322 -7.78 38.27 19.14
N ARG A 323 -7.46 39.32 19.92
CA ARG A 323 -8.11 40.64 19.84
C ARG A 323 -7.79 41.34 18.52
N THR A 324 -6.61 41.07 17.95
CA THR A 324 -6.14 41.66 16.68
C THR A 324 -6.58 40.90 15.43
N ILE A 325 -7.35 39.82 15.60
CA ILE A 325 -7.73 38.88 14.53
C ILE A 325 -9.25 38.92 14.28
N GLY A 326 -9.63 39.08 13.02
CA GLY A 326 -11.02 39.15 12.57
C GLY A 326 -11.78 37.82 12.65
N ARG A 327 -13.02 37.82 12.14
CA ARG A 327 -13.83 36.60 12.03
C ARG A 327 -13.39 35.76 10.83
N PHE A 328 -13.36 34.45 11.01
CA PHE A 328 -13.15 33.51 9.93
C PHE A 328 -14.43 33.41 9.07
N LYS A 329 -14.29 33.58 7.75
CA LYS A 329 -15.41 33.54 6.78
C LYS A 329 -15.34 32.33 5.85
N GLY A 330 -14.46 31.37 6.12
CA GLY A 330 -14.16 30.24 5.23
C GLY A 330 -12.85 30.39 4.45
N LEU A 331 -12.49 29.32 3.74
CA LEU A 331 -11.38 29.29 2.79
C LEU A 331 -11.96 29.38 1.38
N ASN A 332 -11.68 30.47 0.67
CA ASN A 332 -12.09 30.62 -0.73
C ASN A 332 -11.14 29.88 -1.69
N GLN A 333 -9.92 29.58 -1.23
CA GLN A 333 -8.87 28.81 -1.91
C GLN A 333 -8.06 28.05 -0.85
N GLU A 334 -7.37 26.98 -1.25
CA GLU A 334 -6.52 26.20 -0.35
C GLU A 334 -5.33 27.02 0.18
N SER A 335 -5.12 27.04 1.49
CA SER A 335 -3.94 27.68 2.09
C SER A 335 -2.79 26.69 2.20
N LEU A 336 -1.73 26.92 1.41
CA LEU A 336 -0.47 26.16 1.52
C LEU A 336 0.14 26.21 2.93
N VAL A 337 -0.15 27.25 3.71
CA VAL A 337 0.34 27.39 5.08
C VAL A 337 -0.43 26.50 6.05
N LEU A 338 -1.75 26.38 5.89
CA LEU A 338 -2.53 25.37 6.62
C LEU A 338 -2.18 23.93 6.20
N GLN A 339 -1.54 23.74 5.04
CA GLN A 339 -1.09 22.41 4.60
C GLN A 339 0.34 22.08 5.04
N LYS A 340 1.28 23.03 4.94
CA LYS A 340 2.73 22.78 5.04
C LYS A 340 3.43 23.44 6.22
N ALA A 341 2.93 24.56 6.76
CA ALA A 341 3.64 25.26 7.83
C ALA A 341 3.53 24.49 9.16
N SER A 342 4.66 24.33 9.86
CA SER A 342 4.71 23.65 11.16
C SER A 342 3.81 24.39 12.17
N GLY A 343 3.05 23.63 12.95
CA GLY A 343 2.02 24.18 13.84
C GLY A 343 0.66 24.37 13.15
N TYR A 344 0.56 25.22 12.13
CA TYR A 344 -0.73 25.48 11.44
C TYR A 344 -1.31 24.23 10.79
N SER A 345 -0.46 23.41 10.17
CA SER A 345 -0.86 22.14 9.58
C SER A 345 -1.39 21.14 10.61
N LEU A 346 -0.79 21.12 11.81
CA LEU A 346 -1.23 20.26 12.90
C LEU A 346 -2.60 20.68 13.42
N VAL A 347 -2.80 21.99 13.67
CA VAL A 347 -4.12 22.52 14.09
C VAL A 347 -5.19 22.24 13.04
N TYR A 348 -4.86 22.43 11.75
CA TYR A 348 -5.79 22.15 10.64
C TYR A 348 -6.14 20.67 10.55
N ARG A 349 -5.17 19.77 10.71
CA ARG A 349 -5.38 18.31 10.73
C ARG A 349 -6.25 17.89 11.91
N THR A 350 -5.91 18.29 13.13
CA THR A 350 -6.67 17.94 14.34
C THR A 350 -8.10 18.47 14.27
N TRP A 351 -8.32 19.71 13.80
CA TRP A 351 -9.67 20.25 13.64
C TRP A 351 -10.49 19.48 12.60
N ASN A 352 -9.89 19.12 11.46
CA ASN A 352 -10.57 18.30 10.46
C ASN A 352 -10.90 16.90 10.98
N LEU A 353 -9.99 16.27 11.72
CA LEU A 353 -10.19 14.98 12.35
C LEU A 353 -11.41 15.02 13.29
N LEU A 354 -11.47 16.00 14.19
CA LEU A 354 -12.56 16.16 15.15
C LEU A 354 -13.90 16.56 14.50
N ARG A 355 -13.87 17.37 13.44
CA ARG A 355 -15.07 17.73 12.67
C ARG A 355 -15.65 16.50 11.96
N LYS A 356 -14.78 15.64 11.44
CA LYS A 356 -15.15 14.40 10.73
C LYS A 356 -15.72 13.35 11.68
N ALA A 357 -15.16 13.19 12.89
CA ALA A 357 -15.69 12.28 13.91
C ALA A 357 -17.19 12.48 14.21
N TYR A 358 -17.69 13.73 14.10
CA TYR A 358 -19.10 14.05 14.34
C TYR A 358 -19.97 13.96 13.08
N SER A 359 -19.43 14.36 11.91
CA SER A 359 -20.10 14.15 10.61
C SER A 359 -20.26 12.67 10.27
N LEU A 360 -19.42 11.81 10.85
CA LEU A 360 -19.62 10.37 10.81
C LEU A 360 -20.94 9.99 11.49
N ASN A 361 -21.34 10.56 12.64
CA ASN A 361 -22.50 10.03 13.38
C ASN A 361 -23.90 10.38 12.83
N GLU A 362 -24.10 11.56 12.25
CA GLU A 362 -25.36 11.84 11.51
C GLU A 362 -25.48 11.01 10.22
N GLY A 363 -24.34 10.56 9.67
CA GLY A 363 -24.26 9.58 8.58
C GLY A 363 -24.22 8.12 9.04
N MET A 364 -23.91 7.83 10.32
CA MET A 364 -23.79 6.46 10.85
C MET A 364 -25.14 5.75 10.93
N TYR A 365 -26.26 6.49 10.91
CA TYR A 365 -27.57 5.88 10.75
C TYR A 365 -27.94 5.57 9.30
N ARG A 366 -27.10 5.93 8.31
CA ARG A 366 -27.42 5.80 6.88
C ARG A 366 -26.16 5.61 6.04
N LEU A 367 -25.87 4.35 5.66
CA LEU A 367 -25.18 3.85 4.43
C LEU A 367 -24.01 2.87 4.69
N GLN A 368 -24.20 1.58 4.39
CA GLN A 368 -23.92 0.80 3.16
C GLN A 368 -22.51 0.22 3.07
N SER A 369 -22.44 -1.10 3.30
CA SER A 369 -21.44 -2.11 2.90
C SER A 369 -20.24 -1.72 2.00
N LYS A 370 -19.08 -2.34 2.27
CA LYS A 370 -17.91 -2.33 1.36
C LYS A 370 -17.55 -3.73 0.89
N ASP A 371 -16.98 -3.78 -0.31
CA ASP A 371 -16.46 -4.97 -0.99
C ASP A 371 -15.27 -5.56 -0.21
N ILE A 372 -15.49 -6.70 0.46
CA ILE A 372 -14.45 -7.41 1.22
C ILE A 372 -13.26 -7.82 0.34
N ALA A 373 -13.46 -8.05 -0.96
CA ALA A 373 -12.36 -8.40 -1.85
C ALA A 373 -11.37 -7.25 -1.97
N THR A 374 -11.86 -6.01 -2.03
CA THR A 374 -11.01 -4.80 -2.04
C THR A 374 -10.25 -4.64 -0.71
N LEU A 375 -10.91 -4.90 0.43
CA LEU A 375 -10.26 -4.87 1.75
C LEU A 375 -9.15 -5.91 1.85
N TYR A 376 -9.43 -7.14 1.40
CA TYR A 376 -8.46 -8.22 1.37
C TYR A 376 -7.26 -7.88 0.47
N GLU A 377 -7.49 -7.28 -0.70
CA GLU A 377 -6.43 -6.81 -1.61
C GLU A 377 -5.47 -5.81 -0.94
N ILE A 378 -6.03 -4.80 -0.26
CA ILE A 378 -5.25 -3.79 0.48
C ILE A 378 -4.50 -4.44 1.64
N TRP A 379 -5.14 -5.35 2.36
CA TRP A 379 -4.50 -6.06 3.48
C TRP A 379 -3.33 -6.92 3.02
N CYS A 380 -3.49 -7.68 1.92
CA CYS A 380 -2.38 -8.44 1.33
C CYS A 380 -1.20 -7.54 0.95
N PHE A 381 -1.45 -6.33 0.44
CA PHE A 381 -0.40 -5.36 0.16
C PHE A 381 0.35 -4.91 1.42
N ILE A 382 -0.38 -4.64 2.50
CA ILE A 382 0.21 -4.27 3.80
C ILE A 382 1.05 -5.43 4.35
N GLU A 383 0.54 -6.66 4.29
CA GLU A 383 1.25 -7.85 4.74
C GLU A 383 2.56 -8.07 3.97
N VAL A 384 2.52 -7.99 2.64
CA VAL A 384 3.75 -8.09 1.82
C VAL A 384 4.74 -6.98 2.18
N SER A 385 4.27 -5.74 2.41
CA SER A 385 5.10 -4.63 2.87
C SER A 385 5.79 -4.93 4.20
N HIS A 386 5.04 -5.43 5.19
CA HIS A 386 5.57 -5.79 6.50
C HIS A 386 6.60 -6.92 6.40
N ILE A 387 6.31 -7.95 5.60
CA ILE A 387 7.25 -9.06 5.37
C ILE A 387 8.54 -8.54 4.74
N VAL A 388 8.47 -7.75 3.67
CA VAL A 388 9.66 -7.19 2.98
C VAL A 388 10.48 -6.35 3.94
N LYS A 389 9.85 -5.47 4.71
CA LYS A 389 10.51 -4.65 5.73
C LYS A 389 11.25 -5.50 6.77
N GLN A 390 10.60 -6.55 7.26
CA GLN A 390 11.18 -7.48 8.25
C GLN A 390 12.38 -8.24 7.68
N GLN A 391 12.26 -8.79 6.47
CA GLN A 391 13.34 -9.55 5.82
C GLN A 391 14.53 -8.66 5.42
N LEU A 392 14.31 -7.37 5.13
CA LEU A 392 15.39 -6.41 4.86
C LEU A 392 16.02 -5.81 6.14
N HIS A 393 15.50 -6.15 7.32
CA HIS A 393 15.94 -5.63 8.61
C HIS A 393 15.99 -4.09 8.62
N LEU A 394 14.85 -3.47 8.31
CA LEU A 394 14.68 -2.02 8.17
C LEU A 394 13.82 -1.44 9.29
N ASP A 395 14.18 -0.24 9.74
CA ASP A 395 13.41 0.54 10.71
C ASP A 395 12.38 1.45 10.01
N ASP A 396 11.50 2.11 10.77
CA ASP A 396 10.50 3.04 10.21
C ASP A 396 11.12 4.20 9.41
N ASN A 397 12.35 4.61 9.74
CA ASN A 397 13.05 5.71 9.06
C ASN A 397 13.60 5.30 7.68
N ASP A 398 13.74 4.00 7.44
CA ASP A 398 14.27 3.41 6.21
C ASP A 398 13.16 3.20 5.15
N VAL A 399 11.90 3.47 5.52
CA VAL A 399 10.72 3.27 4.68
C VAL A 399 10.15 4.63 4.26
N GLU A 400 10.30 4.98 2.98
CA GLU A 400 9.68 6.18 2.41
C GLU A 400 8.29 5.84 1.84
N HIS A 401 7.24 6.23 2.55
CA HIS A 401 5.88 6.20 2.03
C HIS A 401 5.63 7.43 1.15
N ARG A 402 5.57 7.26 -0.18
CA ARG A 402 5.26 8.38 -1.12
C ARG A 402 3.76 8.65 -1.27
N ASN A 403 2.95 8.12 -0.36
CA ASN A 403 1.50 8.14 -0.37
C ASN A 403 0.94 9.57 -0.48
N ARG A 404 0.55 9.98 -1.69
CA ARG A 404 -0.35 11.11 -1.88
C ARG A 404 -1.76 10.57 -1.78
N MET A 405 -2.38 10.76 -0.61
CA MET A 405 -3.81 10.53 -0.44
C MET A 405 -4.55 11.52 -1.33
N GLU A 406 -5.16 11.06 -2.42
CA GLU A 406 -5.99 11.91 -3.28
C GLU A 406 -7.41 11.96 -2.72
N MET A 407 -7.88 13.18 -2.48
CA MET A 407 -9.25 13.45 -2.07
C MET A 407 -10.08 13.58 -3.35
N ASN A 408 -10.96 12.62 -3.63
CA ASN A 408 -11.87 12.75 -4.77
C ASN A 408 -13.00 13.75 -4.45
N GLY A 409 -13.69 14.23 -5.49
CA GLY A 409 -14.79 15.22 -5.39
C GLY A 409 -16.04 14.72 -4.64
N LEU A 410 -16.04 13.46 -4.19
CA LEU A 410 -17.08 12.81 -3.38
C LEU A 410 -16.66 12.62 -1.91
N PHE A 411 -15.55 13.26 -1.49
CA PHE A 411 -15.04 13.25 -0.11
C PHE A 411 -14.70 11.84 0.43
N THR A 412 -14.12 10.99 -0.43
CA THR A 412 -13.48 9.73 -0.01
C THR A 412 -11.97 9.80 -0.25
N TRP A 413 -11.18 9.36 0.72
CA TRP A 413 -9.77 9.05 0.58
C TRP A 413 -9.63 7.65 0.00
N GLU A 414 -9.24 7.58 -1.27
CA GLU A 414 -8.79 6.31 -1.85
C GLU A 414 -7.27 6.23 -1.70
N LEU A 415 -6.75 5.01 -1.48
CA LEU A 415 -5.32 4.76 -1.67
C LEU A 415 -5.02 5.14 -3.13
N GLY A 416 -4.21 6.19 -3.33
CA GLY A 416 -3.92 6.71 -4.67
C GLY A 416 -3.26 5.61 -5.49
N LYS A 417 -3.96 5.06 -6.48
CA LYS A 417 -3.47 3.94 -7.30
C LYS A 417 -2.29 4.42 -8.17
N GLY A 418 -1.28 3.59 -8.42
CA GLY A 418 -0.11 3.98 -9.23
C GLY A 418 1.05 4.58 -8.46
N GLU A 419 1.69 5.62 -9.01
CA GLU A 419 2.85 6.30 -8.40
C GLU A 419 2.58 6.86 -6.99
N ASN A 420 1.29 7.02 -6.64
CA ASN A 420 0.81 7.54 -5.37
C ASN A 420 0.64 6.48 -4.25
N SER A 421 0.91 5.19 -4.51
CA SER A 421 0.85 4.06 -3.55
C SER A 421 2.16 3.26 -3.49
N ARG A 422 3.28 3.96 -3.74
CA ARG A 422 4.63 3.40 -3.73
C ARG A 422 5.26 3.47 -2.34
N ILE A 423 5.78 2.33 -1.89
CA ILE A 423 6.63 2.18 -0.70
C ILE A 423 8.05 1.90 -1.17
N LEU A 424 9.00 2.73 -0.72
CA LEU A 424 10.40 2.59 -1.08
C LEU A 424 11.21 2.20 0.16
N PHE A 425 11.94 1.11 0.04
CA PHE A 425 12.79 0.56 1.10
C PHE A 425 14.24 0.94 0.84
N ARG A 426 14.81 1.77 1.71
CA ARG A 426 16.17 2.30 1.59
C ARG A 426 16.97 2.08 2.85
N LYS A 427 18.23 1.71 2.69
CA LYS A 427 19.20 1.65 3.79
C LYS A 427 20.45 2.42 3.41
N ASP A 428 20.86 3.36 4.26
CA ASP A 428 22.05 4.20 4.02
C ASP A 428 22.06 4.92 2.64
N GLY A 429 20.88 5.30 2.16
CA GLY A 429 20.71 5.97 0.85
C GLY A 429 20.72 5.03 -0.36
N VAL A 430 20.85 3.71 -0.17
CA VAL A 430 20.76 2.69 -1.22
C VAL A 430 19.33 2.14 -1.28
N GLU A 431 18.75 2.08 -2.49
CA GLU A 431 17.46 1.44 -2.74
C GLU A 431 17.63 -0.08 -2.70
N LEU A 432 16.88 -0.75 -1.82
CA LEU A 432 16.89 -2.20 -1.67
C LEU A 432 15.68 -2.84 -2.32
N ALA A 433 14.50 -2.23 -2.15
CA ALA A 433 13.26 -2.71 -2.73
C ALA A 433 12.26 -1.57 -2.96
N GLU A 434 11.33 -1.82 -3.86
CA GLU A 434 10.18 -0.98 -4.14
C GLU A 434 8.93 -1.85 -4.19
N LEU A 435 7.88 -1.43 -3.48
CA LEU A 435 6.58 -2.11 -3.48
C LEU A 435 5.49 -1.13 -3.94
N VAL A 436 4.68 -1.53 -4.91
CA VAL A 436 3.64 -0.69 -5.52
C VAL A 436 2.30 -1.40 -5.49
N TYR A 437 1.25 -0.69 -5.02
CA TYR A 437 -0.13 -1.17 -5.02
C TYR A 437 -0.93 -0.64 -6.21
N ASN A 438 -1.64 -1.53 -6.91
CA ASN A 438 -2.53 -1.25 -8.04
C ASN A 438 -1.94 -0.21 -9.01
N PRO A 439 -0.78 -0.50 -9.64
CA PRO A 439 -0.17 0.39 -10.59
C PRO A 439 -1.16 0.89 -11.67
N LYS A 440 -1.45 2.19 -11.69
CA LYS A 440 -2.28 2.84 -12.71
C LYS A 440 -1.57 4.06 -13.30
N ASN A 441 -1.83 4.31 -14.57
CA ASN A 441 -1.43 5.52 -15.26
C ASN A 441 -2.49 6.63 -15.06
N THR A 442 -2.04 7.85 -14.76
CA THR A 442 -2.85 9.07 -14.69
C THR A 442 -2.95 9.80 -16.03
N GLU A 443 -2.16 9.45 -17.07
CA GLU A 443 -2.14 10.16 -18.35
C GLU A 443 -2.17 9.24 -19.58
N ARG A 444 -3.36 9.14 -20.19
CA ARG A 444 -3.73 8.95 -21.63
C ARG A 444 -2.97 7.99 -22.57
N VAL A 445 -1.94 7.25 -22.15
CA VAL A 445 -1.25 6.27 -22.98
C VAL A 445 -1.32 4.91 -22.28
N ASN A 446 -1.98 3.94 -22.90
CA ASN A 446 -2.25 2.60 -22.36
C ASN A 446 -1.02 1.67 -22.33
N ASP A 447 0.17 2.20 -22.61
CA ASP A 447 1.35 1.40 -22.91
C ASP A 447 2.24 1.17 -21.69
N ASN A 448 1.89 1.67 -20.49
CA ASN A 448 2.72 1.54 -19.28
C ASN A 448 1.93 1.12 -18.03
N ILE A 449 2.64 0.64 -17.00
CA ILE A 449 2.07 0.14 -15.73
C ILE A 449 2.24 1.19 -14.62
N GLY A 450 2.31 2.49 -14.91
CA GLY A 450 2.49 3.53 -13.87
C GLY A 450 3.78 3.39 -13.03
N MET A 451 4.74 2.58 -13.48
CA MET A 451 6.10 2.47 -12.96
C MET A 451 7.06 2.79 -14.11
N THR A 452 8.15 3.48 -13.82
CA THR A 452 9.18 3.84 -14.82
C THR A 452 9.66 2.60 -15.55
N HIS A 453 9.66 2.65 -16.89
CA HIS A 453 10.20 1.64 -17.81
C HIS A 453 9.39 0.32 -17.95
N LEU A 454 8.30 0.10 -17.21
CA LEU A 454 7.42 -1.06 -17.44
C LEU A 454 6.35 -0.76 -18.50
N ILE A 455 6.32 -1.59 -19.54
CA ILE A 455 5.50 -1.43 -20.76
C ILE A 455 4.57 -2.62 -20.97
N VAL A 456 3.34 -2.34 -21.40
CA VAL A 456 2.32 -3.31 -21.82
C VAL A 456 1.85 -3.02 -23.26
N PRO A 457 2.53 -3.55 -24.30
CA PRO A 457 2.30 -3.13 -25.69
C PRO A 457 0.93 -3.49 -26.29
N THR A 458 0.18 -4.39 -25.65
CA THR A 458 -1.01 -5.01 -26.26
C THR A 458 -2.30 -4.63 -25.53
N VAL A 459 -2.55 -5.27 -24.40
CA VAL A 459 -3.75 -5.09 -23.58
C VAL A 459 -3.33 -4.64 -22.18
N PRO A 460 -4.03 -3.67 -21.57
CA PRO A 460 -3.73 -3.21 -20.22
C PRO A 460 -3.69 -4.37 -19.23
N GLN A 461 -2.54 -4.57 -18.59
CA GLN A 461 -2.38 -5.52 -17.47
C GLN A 461 -2.32 -4.75 -16.16
N LYS A 462 -2.98 -5.27 -15.12
CA LYS A 462 -3.11 -4.60 -13.83
C LYS A 462 -2.87 -5.61 -12.70
N PRO A 463 -1.60 -5.93 -12.39
CA PRO A 463 -1.28 -6.67 -11.17
C PRO A 463 -1.68 -5.84 -9.95
N ASP A 464 -2.08 -6.49 -8.85
CA ASP A 464 -2.50 -5.79 -7.64
C ASP A 464 -1.29 -5.28 -6.84
N ILE A 465 -0.21 -6.05 -6.81
CA ILE A 465 1.00 -5.74 -6.03
C ILE A 465 2.22 -6.04 -6.90
N VAL A 466 3.16 -5.09 -6.97
CA VAL A 466 4.43 -5.25 -7.68
C VAL A 466 5.57 -5.02 -6.70
N LEU A 467 6.41 -6.04 -6.53
CA LEU A 467 7.63 -5.98 -5.74
C LEU A 467 8.84 -5.97 -6.68
N GLN A 468 9.63 -4.91 -6.62
CA GLN A 468 10.93 -4.83 -7.28
C GLN A 468 12.04 -4.95 -6.24
N LEU A 469 12.94 -5.92 -6.42
CA LEU A 469 14.15 -6.03 -5.62
C LEU A 469 15.32 -5.46 -6.42
N THR A 470 16.08 -4.56 -5.80
CA THR A 470 17.28 -3.98 -6.41
C THR A 470 18.48 -4.84 -6.06
N LYS A 471 19.15 -5.36 -7.08
CA LYS A 471 20.32 -6.23 -6.99
C LYS A 471 21.49 -5.54 -7.67
N ASN A 472 22.68 -5.65 -7.08
CA ASN A 472 23.89 -4.97 -7.57
C ASN A 472 25.00 -5.94 -7.96
N ASP A 473 24.73 -7.25 -7.96
CA ASP A 473 25.74 -8.30 -8.16
C ASP A 473 26.03 -8.61 -9.63
N LEU A 474 25.07 -8.41 -10.55
CA LEU A 474 25.26 -8.57 -12.00
C LEU A 474 25.45 -7.23 -12.71
N GLN A 475 24.57 -6.28 -12.41
CA GLN A 475 24.57 -4.94 -12.97
C GLN A 475 24.15 -3.99 -11.85
N LYS A 476 24.77 -2.82 -11.81
CA LYS A 476 24.37 -1.76 -10.86
C LYS A 476 22.91 -1.39 -11.09
N ASP A 477 22.14 -1.32 -10.00
CA ASP A 477 20.73 -0.96 -9.97
C ASP A 477 19.83 -1.92 -10.80
N MET A 478 20.20 -3.21 -10.90
CA MET A 478 19.39 -4.21 -11.59
C MET A 478 18.10 -4.47 -10.81
N LYS A 479 16.95 -4.24 -11.43
CA LYS A 479 15.64 -4.50 -10.84
C LYS A 479 15.13 -5.88 -11.21
N MET A 480 14.71 -6.65 -10.20
CA MET A 480 14.03 -7.92 -10.37
C MET A 480 12.58 -7.77 -9.95
N THR A 481 11.66 -7.93 -10.91
CA THR A 481 10.23 -7.66 -10.69
C THR A 481 9.45 -8.95 -10.42
N TYR A 482 8.73 -8.96 -9.31
CA TYR A 482 7.85 -10.03 -8.86
C TYR A 482 6.43 -9.51 -8.72
N LEU A 483 5.47 -10.23 -9.28
CA LEU A 483 4.07 -9.81 -9.28
C LEU A 483 3.31 -10.63 -8.24
N PHE A 484 2.49 -9.95 -7.44
CA PHE A 484 1.54 -10.57 -6.53
C PHE A 484 0.14 -10.07 -6.87
N ASP A 485 -0.82 -10.97 -6.82
CA ASP A 485 -2.20 -10.67 -7.15
C ASP A 485 -3.12 -11.32 -6.11
N ALA A 486 -3.96 -10.50 -5.47
CA ALA A 486 -4.77 -10.91 -4.35
C ALA A 486 -6.14 -11.33 -4.85
N LYS A 487 -6.45 -12.62 -4.72
CA LYS A 487 -7.71 -13.20 -5.19
C LYS A 487 -8.56 -13.66 -4.03
N TYR A 488 -9.66 -12.95 -3.78
CA TYR A 488 -10.67 -13.29 -2.78
C TYR A 488 -11.59 -14.46 -3.22
N ARG A 489 -11.01 -15.60 -3.62
CA ARG A 489 -11.72 -16.77 -4.13
C ARG A 489 -11.00 -18.06 -3.74
N ILE A 490 -11.80 -19.07 -3.37
CA ILE A 490 -11.35 -20.44 -3.14
C ILE A 490 -12.11 -21.35 -4.12
N ALA A 491 -11.38 -22.13 -4.92
CA ALA A 491 -11.97 -22.98 -5.95
C ALA A 491 -12.44 -24.32 -5.38
N SER A 492 -11.54 -25.06 -4.75
CA SER A 492 -11.81 -26.36 -4.14
C SER A 492 -10.86 -26.64 -2.97
N LYS A 493 -11.18 -27.71 -2.22
CA LYS A 493 -10.34 -28.25 -1.15
C LYS A 493 -9.86 -29.63 -1.59
N LEU A 494 -8.54 -29.85 -1.57
CA LEU A 494 -7.92 -31.12 -1.90
C LEU A 494 -8.26 -32.18 -0.83
N GLY A 495 -8.10 -33.46 -1.17
CA GLY A 495 -8.41 -34.56 -0.24
C GLY A 495 -7.58 -34.56 1.04
N ASN A 496 -6.43 -33.87 1.05
CA ASN A 496 -5.57 -33.64 2.22
C ASN A 496 -5.93 -32.35 2.99
N GLY A 497 -7.03 -31.68 2.66
CA GLY A 497 -7.51 -30.51 3.40
C GLY A 497 -6.92 -29.16 2.96
N VAL A 498 -6.09 -29.11 1.91
CA VAL A 498 -5.51 -27.85 1.39
C VAL A 498 -6.47 -27.17 0.42
N ASP A 499 -6.77 -25.91 0.65
CA ASP A 499 -7.54 -25.08 -0.27
C ASP A 499 -6.68 -24.63 -1.46
N VAL A 500 -7.28 -24.57 -2.65
CA VAL A 500 -6.59 -24.14 -3.88
C VAL A 500 -7.24 -22.90 -4.52
N PRO A 501 -6.44 -22.01 -5.14
CA PRO A 501 -6.97 -20.87 -5.86
C PRO A 501 -7.66 -21.32 -7.16
N PRO A 502 -8.46 -20.44 -7.78
CA PRO A 502 -9.03 -20.70 -9.10
C PRO A 502 -7.98 -20.80 -10.21
N ASP A 503 -8.15 -21.76 -11.12
CA ASP A 503 -7.26 -21.94 -12.28
C ASP A 503 -7.17 -20.67 -13.15
N ASP A 504 -8.25 -19.88 -13.24
CA ASP A 504 -8.26 -18.60 -13.96
C ASP A 504 -7.30 -17.58 -13.36
N ALA A 505 -7.08 -17.61 -12.03
CA ALA A 505 -6.12 -16.75 -11.35
C ALA A 505 -4.67 -17.14 -11.69
N ILE A 506 -4.35 -18.44 -11.71
CA ILE A 506 -3.01 -18.91 -12.12
C ILE A 506 -2.72 -18.55 -13.58
N ASN A 507 -3.69 -18.73 -14.47
CA ASN A 507 -3.58 -18.36 -15.88
C ASN A 507 -3.40 -16.83 -16.06
N GLN A 508 -3.96 -16.02 -15.16
CA GLN A 508 -3.72 -14.57 -15.15
C GLN A 508 -2.25 -14.24 -14.87
N MET A 509 -1.56 -14.99 -14.00
CA MET A 509 -0.14 -14.77 -13.71
C MET A 509 0.76 -15.11 -14.89
N HIS A 510 0.46 -16.18 -15.63
CA HIS A 510 1.15 -16.47 -16.90
C HIS A 510 1.03 -15.31 -17.89
N ARG A 511 -0.18 -14.75 -18.02
CA ARG A 511 -0.44 -13.60 -18.87
C ARG A 511 0.35 -12.36 -18.45
N TYR A 512 0.39 -12.06 -17.15
CA TYR A 512 1.12 -10.90 -16.64
C TYR A 512 2.63 -11.02 -16.89
N ARG A 513 3.23 -12.16 -16.54
CA ARG A 513 4.66 -12.43 -16.79
C ARG A 513 5.01 -12.29 -18.28
N ASP A 514 4.12 -12.74 -19.16
CA ASP A 514 4.39 -12.77 -20.59
C ASP A 514 4.04 -11.46 -21.30
N ALA A 515 3.12 -10.66 -20.78
CA ALA A 515 2.66 -9.41 -21.40
C ALA A 515 3.32 -8.13 -20.85
N ILE A 516 3.96 -8.20 -19.67
CA ILE A 516 4.67 -7.07 -19.06
C ILE A 516 6.15 -7.12 -19.45
N TYR A 517 6.64 -6.02 -19.99
CA TYR A 517 8.01 -5.88 -20.47
C TYR A 517 8.68 -4.68 -19.83
N TYR A 518 10.01 -4.67 -19.85
CA TYR A 518 10.82 -3.52 -19.48
C TYR A 518 11.44 -2.87 -20.73
N ARG A 519 11.56 -1.54 -20.70
CA ARG A 519 12.24 -0.75 -21.74
C ARG A 519 12.96 0.46 -21.16
N ASP A 520 14.28 0.50 -21.35
CA ASP A 520 15.15 1.59 -20.86
C ASP A 520 14.77 2.97 -21.43
N TYR A 521 14.46 3.05 -22.71
CA TYR A 521 14.03 4.29 -23.39
C TYR A 521 13.19 3.93 -24.63
N VAL A 522 12.45 4.88 -25.21
CA VAL A 522 11.40 4.62 -26.23
C VAL A 522 11.86 3.71 -27.38
N GLU A 523 13.09 3.87 -27.84
CA GLU A 523 13.71 3.13 -28.97
C GLU A 523 14.46 1.85 -28.54
N ALA A 524 14.63 1.59 -27.24
CA ALA A 524 15.31 0.40 -26.75
C ALA A 524 14.51 -0.88 -27.03
N PRO A 525 15.16 -2.03 -27.23
CA PRO A 525 14.47 -3.31 -27.35
C PRO A 525 13.71 -3.64 -26.06
N LEU A 526 12.58 -4.32 -26.20
CA LEU A 526 11.82 -4.83 -25.06
C LEU A 526 12.61 -5.95 -24.38
N LYS A 527 12.76 -5.84 -23.07
CA LYS A 527 13.41 -6.85 -22.22
C LYS A 527 12.38 -7.51 -21.31
N LYS A 528 12.68 -8.74 -20.89
CA LYS A 528 11.93 -9.43 -19.84
C LYS A 528 12.53 -9.07 -18.48
N GLU A 529 11.74 -8.44 -17.64
CA GLU A 529 12.12 -8.11 -16.26
C GLU A 529 11.26 -8.86 -15.22
N VAL A 530 10.01 -9.21 -15.57
CA VAL A 530 9.15 -9.98 -14.68
C VAL A 530 9.69 -11.40 -14.54
N ILE A 531 10.10 -11.74 -13.33
CA ILE A 531 10.69 -13.04 -12.98
C ILE A 531 9.60 -14.05 -12.63
N GLY A 532 8.58 -13.62 -11.89
CA GLY A 532 7.54 -14.51 -11.37
C GLY A 532 6.22 -13.80 -11.05
N GLY A 533 5.19 -14.62 -10.85
CA GLY A 533 3.83 -14.17 -10.56
C GLY A 533 3.13 -15.10 -9.56
N TYR A 534 2.63 -14.54 -8.47
CA TYR A 534 2.13 -15.30 -7.32
C TYR A 534 0.72 -14.86 -6.92
N ILE A 535 -0.16 -15.81 -6.67
CA ILE A 535 -1.50 -15.54 -6.16
C ILE A 535 -1.49 -15.56 -4.62
N LEU A 536 -2.07 -14.54 -4.01
CA LEU A 536 -2.41 -14.50 -2.59
C LEU A 536 -3.92 -14.75 -2.47
N PHE A 537 -4.33 -15.79 -1.75
CA PHE A 537 -5.75 -16.15 -1.66
C PHE A 537 -6.10 -16.58 -0.23
N PRO A 538 -7.37 -16.44 0.19
CA PRO A 538 -7.78 -16.78 1.55
C PRO A 538 -7.95 -18.30 1.69
N GLY A 539 -6.92 -19.10 1.38
CA GLY A 539 -6.89 -20.55 1.52
C GLY A 539 -6.42 -21.03 2.90
N ASP A 540 -6.86 -22.23 3.28
CA ASP A 540 -6.43 -22.97 4.47
C ASP A 540 -5.56 -24.16 4.10
N GLY A 541 -4.86 -24.69 5.09
CA GLY A 541 -4.18 -25.97 4.99
C GLY A 541 -3.04 -26.06 6.01
N GLU A 542 -2.74 -27.29 6.42
CA GLU A 542 -1.54 -27.54 7.21
C GLU A 542 -0.29 -27.18 6.37
N PRO A 543 0.69 -26.43 6.92
CA PRO A 543 1.83 -25.94 6.14
C PRO A 543 2.59 -27.03 5.37
N ALA A 544 2.76 -28.21 5.98
CA ALA A 544 3.43 -29.35 5.35
C ALA A 544 2.66 -29.86 4.12
N ASP A 545 1.33 -29.86 4.17
CA ASP A 545 0.47 -30.25 3.06
C ASP A 545 0.43 -29.17 1.96
N VAL A 546 0.49 -27.90 2.36
CA VAL A 546 0.60 -26.76 1.43
C VAL A 546 1.91 -26.84 0.65
N GLU A 547 3.03 -27.14 1.30
CA GLU A 547 4.35 -27.23 0.65
C GLU A 547 4.42 -28.33 -0.43
N VAL A 548 3.68 -29.42 -0.24
CA VAL A 548 3.58 -30.52 -1.23
C VAL A 548 2.44 -30.31 -2.23
N SER A 549 1.67 -29.25 -2.09
CA SER A 549 0.57 -28.93 -3.01
C SER A 549 1.10 -28.49 -4.38
N LYS A 550 0.34 -28.81 -5.42
CA LYS A 550 0.70 -28.53 -6.82
C LYS A 550 1.13 -27.08 -7.05
N PHE A 551 0.31 -26.11 -6.62
CA PHE A 551 0.55 -24.70 -6.91
C PHE A 551 1.65 -24.06 -6.05
N TYR A 552 2.02 -24.69 -4.94
CA TYR A 552 3.21 -24.29 -4.20
C TYR A 552 4.48 -24.83 -4.87
N GLN A 553 4.47 -26.10 -5.31
CA GLN A 553 5.60 -26.71 -6.00
C GLN A 553 5.94 -26.01 -7.32
N THR A 554 4.95 -25.54 -8.07
CA THR A 554 5.17 -24.83 -9.33
C THR A 554 5.91 -23.50 -9.17
N ILE A 555 6.00 -22.94 -7.95
CA ILE A 555 6.82 -21.76 -7.66
C ILE A 555 8.27 -22.04 -8.01
N LYS A 556 8.80 -23.20 -7.59
CA LYS A 556 10.18 -23.61 -7.87
C LYS A 556 10.39 -24.01 -9.34
N GLU A 557 9.36 -24.56 -9.98
CA GLU A 557 9.47 -25.06 -11.35
C GLU A 557 9.37 -23.95 -12.41
N VAL A 558 8.43 -23.02 -12.25
CA VAL A 558 8.07 -22.04 -13.30
C VAL A 558 7.95 -20.59 -12.81
N ASN A 559 8.33 -20.32 -11.55
CA ASN A 559 8.16 -19.01 -10.88
C ASN A 559 6.70 -18.51 -10.89
N ILE A 560 5.73 -19.43 -10.95
CA ILE A 560 4.30 -19.13 -10.87
C ILE A 560 3.65 -20.10 -9.89
N GLY A 561 2.86 -19.55 -8.98
CA GLY A 561 2.18 -20.36 -7.97
C GLY A 561 1.27 -19.55 -7.08
N ALA A 562 0.97 -20.09 -5.91
CA ALA A 562 0.05 -19.46 -4.98
C ALA A 562 0.43 -19.70 -3.51
N PHE A 563 0.12 -18.72 -2.68
CA PHE A 563 0.27 -18.78 -1.22
C PHE A 563 -1.09 -18.61 -0.55
N PRO A 564 -1.50 -19.54 0.34
CA PRO A 564 -2.59 -19.26 1.26
C PRO A 564 -2.17 -18.13 2.19
N LEU A 565 -3.00 -17.08 2.29
CA LEU A 565 -2.74 -15.92 3.14
C LEU A 565 -4.04 -15.46 3.78
N ARG A 566 -4.16 -15.67 5.10
CA ARG A 566 -5.32 -15.30 5.90
C ARG A 566 -4.89 -14.53 7.15
N PRO A 567 -5.74 -13.62 7.65
CA PRO A 567 -5.50 -12.99 8.94
C PRO A 567 -5.43 -14.04 10.06
N ASN A 568 -4.59 -13.80 11.06
CA ASN A 568 -4.33 -14.70 12.20
C ASN A 568 -3.69 -16.06 11.85
N ASP A 569 -3.40 -16.36 10.59
CA ASP A 569 -2.68 -17.57 10.18
C ASP A 569 -1.18 -17.30 10.08
N ASN A 570 -0.48 -17.40 11.22
CA ASN A 570 0.96 -17.15 11.28
C ASN A 570 1.79 -18.25 10.62
N GLU A 571 1.29 -19.48 10.54
CA GLU A 571 2.09 -20.61 10.03
C GLU A 571 2.15 -20.60 8.50
N ASN A 572 1.01 -20.44 7.81
CA ASN A 572 1.04 -20.29 6.36
C ASN A 572 1.69 -18.98 5.91
N ARG A 573 1.57 -17.91 6.71
CA ARG A 573 2.29 -16.65 6.48
C ARG A 573 3.81 -16.86 6.42
N LYS A 574 4.39 -17.78 7.22
CA LYS A 574 5.83 -18.08 7.18
C LYS A 574 6.29 -18.66 5.84
N LEU A 575 5.42 -19.31 5.07
CA LEU A 575 5.76 -19.81 3.73
C LEU A 575 6.07 -18.64 2.78
N LEU A 576 5.22 -17.61 2.81
CA LEU A 576 5.45 -16.38 2.04
C LEU A 576 6.68 -15.62 2.55
N GLU A 577 6.90 -15.56 3.87
CA GLU A 577 8.11 -14.97 4.46
C GLU A 577 9.38 -15.68 4.00
N GLY A 578 9.39 -17.02 4.07
CA GLY A 578 10.51 -17.85 3.64
C GLY A 578 10.82 -17.65 2.17
N PHE A 579 9.77 -17.57 1.34
CA PHE A 579 9.90 -17.29 -0.08
C PHE A 579 10.45 -15.88 -0.36
N ILE A 580 9.90 -14.83 0.26
CA ILE A 580 10.40 -13.46 0.08
C ILE A 580 11.84 -13.33 0.58
N ARG A 581 12.20 -14.00 1.68
CA ARG A 581 13.58 -14.09 2.15
C ARG A 581 14.49 -14.73 1.10
N GLU A 582 14.07 -15.86 0.52
CA GLU A 582 14.81 -16.53 -0.56
C GLU A 582 15.02 -15.58 -1.76
N LEU A 583 13.99 -14.82 -2.16
CA LEU A 583 14.12 -13.81 -3.23
C LEU A 583 15.12 -12.70 -2.89
N ILE A 584 15.17 -12.26 -1.64
CA ILE A 584 16.08 -11.22 -1.15
C ILE A 584 17.53 -11.74 -1.05
N GLU A 585 17.73 -12.97 -0.60
CA GLU A 585 19.06 -13.57 -0.40
C GLU A 585 19.67 -14.10 -1.71
N THR A 586 18.84 -14.58 -2.65
CA THR A 586 19.31 -15.13 -3.92
C THR A 586 19.98 -14.05 -4.76
N LYS A 587 21.16 -14.35 -5.29
CA LYS A 587 21.91 -13.45 -6.18
C LYS A 587 21.21 -13.34 -7.54
N ALA A 588 21.29 -12.17 -8.18
CA ALA A 588 20.66 -11.96 -9.48
C ALA A 588 21.17 -12.97 -10.53
N LYS A 589 22.44 -13.36 -10.47
CA LYS A 589 23.01 -14.42 -11.33
C LYS A 589 22.26 -15.74 -11.21
N ASP A 590 21.97 -16.16 -10.00
CA ASP A 590 21.31 -17.44 -9.76
C ASP A 590 19.84 -17.34 -10.17
N THR A 591 19.16 -16.24 -9.84
CA THR A 591 17.77 -16.00 -10.28
C THR A 591 17.65 -16.04 -11.81
N VAL A 592 18.53 -15.36 -12.55
CA VAL A 592 18.51 -15.35 -14.02
C VAL A 592 18.75 -16.73 -14.62
N GLN A 593 19.60 -17.57 -14.00
CA GLN A 593 19.82 -18.94 -14.47
C GLN A 593 18.62 -19.86 -14.25
N HIS A 594 17.80 -19.60 -13.23
CA HIS A 594 16.59 -20.37 -12.93
C HIS A 594 15.36 -19.88 -13.71
N VAL A 595 15.41 -18.70 -14.34
CA VAL A 595 14.36 -18.26 -15.28
C VAL A 595 14.44 -19.15 -16.52
N ILE A 596 13.40 -19.95 -16.75
CA ILE A 596 13.35 -20.90 -17.88
C ILE A 596 13.68 -20.15 -19.19
N PRO A 597 14.82 -20.44 -19.83
CA PRO A 597 15.14 -19.83 -21.12
C PRO A 597 14.13 -20.33 -22.15
N GLN A 598 13.63 -19.42 -22.99
CA GLN A 598 12.87 -19.84 -24.17
C GLN A 598 13.77 -20.74 -25.01
N LYS A 599 13.29 -21.94 -25.36
CA LYS A 599 14.06 -22.98 -26.05
C LYS A 599 14.83 -22.39 -27.24
N GLY A 600 16.18 -22.39 -27.16
CA GLY A 600 17.08 -21.80 -28.16
C GLY A 600 17.72 -20.46 -27.77
N THR A 601 17.33 -19.86 -26.64
CA THR A 601 17.90 -18.61 -26.11
C THR A 601 18.92 -18.97 -25.03
N VAL A 602 20.21 -19.01 -25.37
CA VAL A 602 21.26 -19.03 -24.34
C VAL A 602 21.40 -17.58 -23.86
N MET A 603 21.03 -17.31 -22.61
CA MET A 603 21.36 -16.02 -21.99
C MET A 603 22.86 -15.98 -21.69
N GLU A 604 23.67 -15.54 -22.67
CA GLU A 604 25.03 -15.13 -22.39
C GLU A 604 24.98 -13.74 -21.75
N VAL A 605 25.14 -13.69 -20.43
CA VAL A 605 25.41 -12.45 -19.71
C VAL A 605 26.76 -11.93 -20.20
N ASP A 606 26.78 -10.74 -20.80
CA ASP A 606 27.99 -10.05 -21.26
C ASP A 606 28.89 -9.71 -20.06
N ASN A 607 29.70 -10.68 -19.64
CA ASN A 607 30.64 -10.51 -18.54
C ASN A 607 31.96 -9.91 -19.07
N ARG A 608 32.48 -8.87 -18.40
CA ARG A 608 33.82 -8.34 -18.67
C ARG A 608 34.89 -9.39 -18.39
N VAL A 609 35.90 -9.40 -19.24
CA VAL A 609 37.03 -10.33 -19.27
C VAL A 609 38.32 -9.54 -19.34
N LEU A 610 39.23 -9.82 -18.42
CA LEU A 610 40.60 -9.33 -18.51
C LEU A 610 41.49 -10.38 -19.16
N VAL A 611 42.04 -10.05 -20.32
CA VAL A 611 43.10 -10.83 -20.93
C VAL A 611 44.43 -10.29 -20.42
N GLY A 612 45.20 -11.11 -19.71
CA GLY A 612 46.50 -10.72 -19.16
C GLY A 612 47.64 -11.60 -19.64
N VAL A 613 48.78 -10.98 -19.94
CA VAL A 613 49.97 -11.72 -20.37
C VAL A 613 50.55 -12.52 -19.19
N VAL A 614 50.71 -13.83 -19.38
CA VAL A 614 51.43 -14.70 -18.44
C VAL A 614 52.92 -14.59 -18.74
N ARG A 615 53.66 -13.94 -17.84
CA ARG A 615 55.12 -13.78 -17.96
C ARG A 615 55.85 -14.94 -17.28
N PRO A 616 57.04 -15.34 -17.78
CA PRO A 616 57.92 -16.25 -17.06
C PRO A 616 58.20 -15.72 -15.64
N SER A 617 58.08 -16.61 -14.65
CA SER A 617 58.20 -16.31 -13.22
C SER A 617 59.20 -17.28 -12.58
N HIS A 618 59.96 -16.83 -11.58
CA HIS A 618 60.82 -17.71 -10.76
C HIS A 618 60.02 -18.72 -9.93
N ARG A 619 58.71 -18.46 -9.73
CA ARG A 619 57.79 -19.39 -9.07
C ARG A 619 57.72 -20.69 -9.86
N ARG A 620 58.17 -21.79 -9.24
CA ARG A 620 58.20 -23.12 -9.85
C ARG A 620 56.82 -23.49 -10.41
N GLY A 621 56.79 -23.87 -11.69
CA GLY A 621 55.59 -24.37 -12.35
C GLY A 621 54.52 -23.32 -12.69
N TYR A 622 54.78 -22.02 -12.50
CA TYR A 622 53.79 -20.96 -12.75
C TYR A 622 53.22 -21.00 -14.17
N GLU A 623 54.06 -20.93 -15.21
CA GLU A 623 53.60 -20.99 -16.60
C GLU A 623 52.95 -22.35 -16.95
N LYS A 624 53.52 -23.45 -16.42
CA LYS A 624 52.97 -24.80 -16.61
C LYS A 624 51.56 -24.94 -16.03
N SER A 625 51.24 -24.22 -14.94
CA SER A 625 49.93 -24.24 -14.30
C SER A 625 48.81 -23.67 -15.19
N PHE A 626 49.12 -22.75 -16.09
CA PHE A 626 48.14 -22.25 -17.07
C PHE A 626 48.00 -23.21 -18.26
N LEU A 627 49.07 -23.93 -18.63
CA LEU A 627 49.02 -24.90 -19.72
C LEU A 627 48.23 -26.17 -19.36
N ASN A 628 48.29 -26.62 -18.11
CA ASN A 628 47.62 -27.82 -17.59
C ASN A 628 46.29 -27.52 -16.86
N GLN A 629 45.78 -26.28 -16.97
CA GLN A 629 44.52 -25.83 -16.36
C GLN A 629 44.48 -25.83 -14.81
N SER A 630 45.63 -25.96 -14.14
CA SER A 630 45.72 -26.02 -12.68
C SER A 630 46.13 -24.69 -12.02
N ALA A 631 46.12 -23.58 -12.74
CA ALA A 631 46.49 -22.26 -12.22
C ALA A 631 45.49 -21.77 -11.17
N THR A 632 45.99 -21.38 -10.01
CA THR A 632 45.20 -20.83 -8.88
C THR A 632 45.51 -19.37 -8.58
N LEU A 633 46.55 -18.81 -9.21
CA LEU A 633 46.99 -17.45 -8.95
C LEU A 633 47.54 -16.83 -10.24
N TYR A 634 47.09 -15.62 -10.53
CA TYR A 634 47.74 -14.71 -11.46
C TYR A 634 48.14 -13.44 -10.72
N TYR A 635 49.25 -12.81 -11.12
CA TYR A 635 49.64 -11.51 -10.58
C TYR A 635 50.12 -10.56 -11.67
N THR A 636 49.83 -9.28 -11.50
CA THR A 636 50.12 -8.22 -12.47
C THR A 636 51.60 -7.80 -12.45
N GLY A 637 52.00 -6.99 -13.45
CA GLY A 637 53.23 -6.20 -13.36
C GLY A 637 53.14 -5.11 -12.29
N ALA A 638 54.23 -4.34 -12.12
CA ALA A 638 54.35 -3.27 -11.13
C ALA A 638 53.42 -2.06 -11.38
N LYS A 639 52.84 -1.97 -12.58
CA LYS A 639 51.86 -0.95 -12.96
C LYS A 639 50.60 -1.66 -13.43
N PHE A 640 49.46 -1.25 -12.87
CA PHE A 640 48.13 -1.65 -13.32
C PHE A 640 47.34 -0.39 -13.69
N PRO A 641 46.59 -0.38 -14.80
CA PRO A 641 45.88 0.82 -15.24
C PRO A 641 44.78 1.20 -14.25
N SER A 642 44.74 2.47 -13.83
CA SER A 642 43.65 2.99 -13.00
C SER A 642 42.32 3.12 -13.75
N THR A 643 42.32 2.95 -15.07
CA THR A 643 41.14 2.98 -15.93
C THR A 643 40.30 1.71 -15.87
N ILE A 644 40.86 0.61 -15.35
CA ILE A 644 40.14 -0.66 -15.24
C ILE A 644 39.41 -0.71 -13.89
N ALA A 645 38.08 -0.76 -13.93
CA ALA A 645 37.24 -0.88 -12.74
C ALA A 645 37.36 -2.30 -12.16
N LEU A 646 38.17 -2.46 -11.11
CA LEU A 646 38.43 -3.75 -10.48
C LEU A 646 37.17 -4.45 -9.97
N GLN A 647 36.17 -3.69 -9.52
CA GLN A 647 34.91 -4.23 -9.00
C GLN A 647 34.06 -4.98 -10.04
N ASP A 648 34.25 -4.73 -11.34
CA ASP A 648 33.45 -5.30 -12.43
C ASP A 648 34.18 -6.47 -13.14
N LEU A 649 35.29 -6.96 -12.57
CA LEU A 649 36.14 -7.98 -13.16
C LEU A 649 35.82 -9.38 -12.63
N HIS A 650 35.19 -10.20 -13.46
CA HIS A 650 34.74 -11.55 -13.08
C HIS A 650 35.58 -12.67 -13.70
N TYR A 651 36.11 -12.45 -14.91
CA TYR A 651 36.83 -13.48 -15.66
C TYR A 651 38.22 -13.02 -16.09
N PHE A 652 39.15 -13.96 -16.06
CA PHE A 652 40.52 -13.79 -16.50
C PHE A 652 40.85 -14.80 -17.60
N VAL A 653 41.48 -14.32 -18.67
CA VAL A 653 41.96 -15.15 -19.78
C VAL A 653 43.48 -15.00 -19.88
N PRO A 654 44.27 -16.07 -19.62
CA PRO A 654 45.71 -16.02 -19.77
C PRO A 654 46.09 -15.93 -21.26
N TYR A 655 46.85 -14.90 -21.61
CA TYR A 655 47.57 -14.84 -22.87
C TYR A 655 48.96 -15.46 -22.68
N ILE A 656 49.22 -16.57 -23.39
CA ILE A 656 50.51 -17.24 -23.39
C ILE A 656 51.28 -16.79 -24.63
N LYS A 657 52.45 -16.17 -24.42
CA LYS A 657 53.27 -15.63 -25.51
C LYS A 657 53.60 -16.72 -26.54
N GLY A 658 53.28 -16.45 -27.82
CA GLY A 658 53.51 -17.38 -28.93
C GLY A 658 52.45 -18.47 -29.11
N LYS A 659 51.46 -18.58 -28.21
CA LYS A 659 50.30 -19.48 -28.37
C LYS A 659 48.99 -18.71 -28.50
N GLY A 660 48.82 -17.67 -27.68
CA GLY A 660 47.58 -16.88 -27.62
C GLY A 660 46.71 -17.26 -26.42
N ILE A 661 45.39 -17.16 -26.59
CA ILE A 661 44.37 -17.43 -25.56
C ILE A 661 43.64 -18.74 -25.85
N ARG A 662 43.18 -19.43 -24.80
CA ARG A 662 42.40 -20.68 -24.92
C ARG A 662 41.48 -20.93 -23.74
N ASP A 663 41.97 -20.70 -22.53
CA ASP A 663 41.30 -21.10 -21.29
C ASP A 663 40.69 -19.88 -20.58
N VAL A 664 39.60 -20.08 -19.84
CA VAL A 664 38.90 -19.05 -19.04
C VAL A 664 38.97 -19.43 -17.57
N TYR A 665 39.35 -18.47 -16.74
CA TYR A 665 39.39 -18.58 -15.29
C TYR A 665 38.41 -17.59 -14.66
N GLU A 666 37.72 -18.01 -13.61
CA GLU A 666 36.94 -17.14 -12.75
C GLU A 666 37.85 -16.52 -11.69
N ILE A 667 37.72 -15.21 -11.47
CA ILE A 667 38.42 -14.48 -10.42
C ILE A 667 37.62 -14.68 -9.12
N VAL A 668 38.14 -15.52 -8.23
CA VAL A 668 37.50 -15.81 -6.94
C VAL A 668 37.73 -14.67 -5.95
N ARG A 669 38.91 -14.07 -6.00
CA ARG A 669 39.32 -12.99 -5.10
C ARG A 669 40.42 -12.15 -5.72
N MET A 670 40.44 -10.87 -5.38
CA MET A 670 41.53 -9.95 -5.72
C MET A 670 42.16 -9.40 -4.44
N ARG A 671 43.50 -9.33 -4.42
CA ARG A 671 44.26 -8.76 -3.29
C ARG A 671 45.55 -8.13 -3.77
N THR A 672 46.11 -7.23 -2.97
CA THR A 672 47.43 -6.65 -3.24
C THR A 672 48.50 -7.51 -2.58
N ILE A 673 49.55 -7.88 -3.33
CA ILE A 673 50.69 -8.66 -2.86
C ILE A 673 52.00 -7.92 -3.13
N THR A 674 53.06 -8.29 -2.42
CA THR A 674 54.41 -7.75 -2.67
C THR A 674 55.12 -8.51 -3.79
N GLY A 675 56.12 -7.90 -4.43
CA GLY A 675 56.98 -8.57 -5.40
C GLY A 675 57.65 -9.85 -4.88
N LYS A 676 57.99 -9.89 -3.58
CA LYS A 676 58.54 -11.06 -2.87
C LYS A 676 57.53 -12.20 -2.80
N GLU A 677 56.29 -11.91 -2.38
CA GLU A 677 55.20 -12.90 -2.33
C GLU A 677 54.82 -13.43 -3.72
N ALA A 678 54.84 -12.57 -4.74
CA ALA A 678 54.52 -12.96 -6.12
C ALA A 678 55.51 -13.98 -6.70
N LYS A 679 56.80 -13.79 -6.44
CA LYS A 679 57.89 -14.60 -7.02
C LYS A 679 58.34 -15.79 -6.16
N GLN A 680 57.99 -15.81 -4.88
CA GLN A 680 58.56 -16.75 -3.89
C GLN A 680 60.10 -16.68 -3.83
N ASP A 681 60.67 -15.46 -3.95
CA ASP A 681 62.11 -15.23 -3.82
C ASP A 681 62.45 -14.85 -2.36
N GLU A 682 63.26 -15.65 -1.67
CA GLU A 682 63.77 -15.36 -0.30
C GLU A 682 65.07 -14.53 -0.30
N GLY A 683 65.56 -14.10 -1.47
CA GLY A 683 66.81 -13.34 -1.63
C GLY A 683 66.66 -11.82 -1.46
N ALA A 684 67.68 -11.18 -0.89
CA ALA A 684 67.70 -9.80 -0.42
C ALA A 684 67.61 -8.66 -1.48
N ASP A 685 67.41 -8.97 -2.77
CA ASP A 685 67.40 -7.99 -3.87
C ASP A 685 66.03 -7.80 -4.56
N ALA A 686 64.93 -8.27 -3.95
CA ALA A 686 63.59 -8.05 -4.48
C ALA A 686 63.01 -6.70 -4.02
N THR A 687 62.71 -5.80 -4.97
CA THR A 687 62.01 -4.53 -4.74
C THR A 687 60.61 -4.74 -4.15
N ASP A 688 60.25 -3.97 -3.11
CA ASP A 688 58.92 -3.97 -2.45
C ASP A 688 57.83 -3.29 -3.32
N GLU A 689 57.77 -3.62 -4.60
CA GLU A 689 56.73 -3.14 -5.50
C GLU A 689 55.41 -3.88 -5.24
N LEU A 690 54.33 -3.13 -5.00
CA LEU A 690 52.98 -3.66 -4.84
C LEU A 690 52.41 -4.12 -6.19
N ARG A 691 51.74 -5.27 -6.19
CA ARG A 691 51.10 -5.89 -7.38
C ARG A 691 49.70 -6.36 -7.05
N LEU A 692 48.83 -6.41 -8.04
CA LEU A 692 47.52 -7.05 -7.89
C LEU A 692 47.66 -8.54 -8.15
N ALA A 693 47.00 -9.33 -7.31
CA ALA A 693 46.89 -10.77 -7.42
C ALA A 693 45.43 -11.17 -7.58
N PHE A 694 45.17 -12.04 -8.55
CA PHE A 694 43.89 -12.68 -8.80
C PHE A 694 44.00 -14.14 -8.38
N GLU A 695 43.19 -14.53 -7.40
CA GLU A 695 42.97 -15.95 -7.07
C GLU A 695 42.01 -16.52 -8.11
N LEU A 696 42.44 -17.58 -8.78
CA LEU A 696 41.79 -18.11 -9.97
C LEU A 696 41.19 -19.48 -9.73
N ARG A 697 40.05 -19.73 -10.35
CA ARG A 697 39.45 -21.06 -10.50
C ARG A 697 39.20 -21.33 -11.97
N PHE A 698 39.66 -22.48 -12.49
CA PHE A 698 39.41 -22.86 -13.87
C PHE A 698 37.89 -22.95 -14.11
N SER A 699 37.41 -22.31 -15.17
CA SER A 699 35.99 -22.27 -15.52
C SER A 699 35.68 -23.13 -16.74
N ARG A 700 36.22 -22.78 -17.91
CA ARG A 700 35.97 -23.48 -19.18
C ARG A 700 37.06 -23.18 -20.21
N GLN A 701 37.07 -23.93 -21.31
CA GLN A 701 37.83 -23.57 -22.51
C GLN A 701 37.02 -22.59 -23.36
N LEU A 702 37.66 -21.47 -23.75
CA LEU A 702 37.13 -20.50 -24.72
C LEU A 702 37.20 -21.05 -26.15
N TYR A 703 38.31 -21.71 -26.49
CA TYR A 703 38.53 -22.33 -27.80
C TYR A 703 39.10 -23.74 -27.66
N LYS A 704 38.84 -24.60 -28.65
CA LYS A 704 39.41 -25.96 -28.71
C LYS A 704 40.93 -25.96 -28.80
N GLU A 705 41.49 -24.99 -29.53
CA GLU A 705 42.93 -24.78 -29.71
C GLU A 705 43.30 -23.34 -29.34
N TYR A 706 44.58 -23.09 -29.06
CA TYR A 706 45.05 -21.74 -28.77
C TYR A 706 44.88 -20.82 -29.98
N ARG A 707 44.33 -19.62 -29.76
CA ARG A 707 44.11 -18.61 -30.78
C ARG A 707 44.90 -17.34 -30.50
N MET A 708 45.61 -16.86 -31.50
CA MET A 708 46.33 -15.60 -31.42
C MET A 708 45.36 -14.41 -31.49
N ILE A 709 45.60 -13.42 -30.64
CA ILE A 709 44.85 -12.16 -30.63
C ILE A 709 45.77 -11.01 -31.02
N ASP A 710 45.20 -9.95 -31.59
CA ASP A 710 45.93 -8.73 -31.90
C ASP A 710 46.38 -8.02 -30.62
N VAL A 711 47.67 -8.13 -30.33
CA VAL A 711 48.30 -7.56 -29.14
C VAL A 711 48.71 -6.09 -29.31
N LEU A 712 48.31 -5.43 -30.41
CA LEU A 712 48.58 -4.00 -30.62
C LEU A 712 48.05 -3.13 -29.47
N GLN A 713 46.87 -3.48 -28.93
CA GLN A 713 46.28 -2.77 -27.78
C GLN A 713 46.90 -3.15 -26.42
N MET A 714 47.67 -4.24 -26.35
CA MET A 714 48.37 -4.66 -25.13
C MET A 714 49.75 -4.03 -24.94
N LYS A 715 50.26 -3.27 -25.94
CA LYS A 715 51.66 -2.81 -26.03
C LYS A 715 52.13 -1.99 -24.83
N ASP A 716 51.26 -1.18 -24.23
CA ASP A 716 51.67 -0.26 -23.15
C ASP A 716 51.43 -0.83 -21.74
N LEU A 717 50.49 -1.76 -21.58
CA LEU A 717 49.96 -2.13 -20.27
C LEU A 717 49.97 -3.65 -19.99
N THR A 718 50.22 -4.51 -20.98
CA THR A 718 50.20 -5.98 -20.86
C THR A 718 48.85 -6.61 -20.44
N PHE A 719 47.77 -5.84 -20.62
CA PHE A 719 46.39 -6.26 -20.40
C PHE A 719 45.50 -5.81 -21.57
N LEU A 720 44.42 -6.54 -21.80
CA LEU A 720 43.28 -6.13 -22.64
C LEU A 720 42.01 -6.32 -21.81
N ASP A 721 41.22 -5.26 -21.71
CA ASP A 721 39.92 -5.24 -21.03
C ASP A 721 38.83 -5.27 -22.11
N THR A 722 38.03 -6.34 -22.12
CA THR A 722 37.05 -6.65 -23.18
C THR A 722 35.85 -7.40 -22.59
N THR A 723 34.84 -7.72 -23.38
CA THR A 723 33.76 -8.67 -23.04
C THR A 723 33.96 -10.00 -23.79
N PHE A 724 33.20 -11.04 -23.43
CA PHE A 724 33.16 -12.28 -24.22
C PHE A 724 32.58 -12.08 -25.63
N SER A 725 31.64 -11.15 -25.80
CA SER A 725 31.07 -10.82 -27.12
C SER A 725 32.10 -10.16 -28.05
N ASP A 726 32.96 -9.30 -27.49
CA ASP A 726 33.96 -8.56 -28.27
C ASP A 726 35.29 -9.30 -28.43
N ILE A 727 35.56 -10.33 -27.62
CA ILE A 727 36.87 -11.03 -27.60
C ILE A 727 37.21 -11.66 -28.95
N ASP A 728 36.20 -12.13 -29.69
CA ASP A 728 36.37 -12.71 -31.04
C ASP A 728 36.82 -11.67 -32.06
N GLY A 729 36.47 -10.39 -31.87
CA GLY A 729 36.93 -9.28 -32.72
C GLY A 729 38.44 -9.03 -32.62
N TYR A 730 39.09 -9.50 -31.55
CA TYR A 730 40.53 -9.40 -31.36
C TYR A 730 41.29 -10.62 -31.87
N VAL A 731 40.62 -11.73 -32.19
CA VAL A 731 41.28 -12.92 -32.72
C VAL A 731 41.80 -12.64 -34.13
N SER A 732 43.12 -12.76 -34.30
CA SER A 732 43.75 -12.51 -35.60
C SER A 732 43.34 -13.58 -36.61
N SER A 733 42.76 -13.17 -37.74
CA SER A 733 42.37 -14.04 -38.86
C SER A 733 43.54 -14.49 -39.74
N ARG A 734 44.79 -14.38 -39.26
CA ARG A 734 45.98 -14.88 -39.98
C ARG A 734 46.25 -16.32 -39.60
N ILE A 735 46.00 -17.22 -40.56
CA ILE A 735 46.53 -18.58 -40.62
C ILE A 735 48.07 -18.52 -40.66
#